data_AF-A0A182P0B9-F1
#
_entry.id   AF-A0A182P0B9-F1
#
_cell.length_a   1.000
_cell.length_b   1.000
_cell.length_c   1.000
_cell.angle_alpha   90.00
_cell.angle_beta   90.00
_cell.angle_gamma   90.00
#
_symmetry.space_group_name_H-M   'P 1'
#
loop_
_entity.id
_entity.type
_entity.pdbx_description
1 polymer ?
#
loop_
_entity_poly.entity_id
_entity_poly.type
_entity_poly.pdbx_seq_one_letter_code
_entity_poly.pdbx_strand_id
1 'polypeptide(L)'
;MTEENQQMMQKLIVENQNLEAQLAQLADKLKGSIGKLKQSQDRCEHLTKETESKKIELEALSSEKIRLLDEVKQVRTESDEKSKQVLAELQTKSATIDQLQQEKESVAKELEELKKTLQQSDNKLAQETQTHVQQLEEKITSLTDNCERLKGENAELLSELKEINEMLKDRGEVINLQLSKIAELQDKLSRAETADMKPLKQQIEQLQRTVAGKETELERQREELAAALNRSNVSFDTQSDVMSTSTISRVEDVARLREIDESFEEKYIKLRSLAVKLKKKVAEQTVLLQKYEKEASSGSSTTTASDAPLQTMTKNLQTLQSENDRLQDQLDSMTQEMAKLRAELEQKPIELTTMDQVQKDVEGTSIDRDTLETTLREYQTQIQNLKREKDAFQMVKKEIDAENQRLKVTLKAKEKELTEGLEQQKELKSELERSKLAVKKANVLTLEMEAYERSLEELNTKLETKKTLVKELEGTIDMQERSMKSLKQQLVILEESLESQQKHSRELKQEVDVQQGKLRQSEHQRMELTGQLEELRDEHDRLKQKVENNRVELEQIAADKEKTCGSLEVEKNALLKQNVTLESELAELRKEISGKQQELDDVRTEFASYKIRAQSVLRQNQNKDSSREKELEEEVNQLQRSLEATESKLQGLVKQVGDLSRSNDELKNERDRTQARCKELLALLEESRLHNESLMEESRKVNTEHQEALKTQRIQNETLVQMYKKQLEEQQEKHTQDMEQLQQTLRNRSAEAPLGSLTGVGRISNLLNNNSLQSPVQGQASSVNRAAFTDEQRINLLLMEREDGEGSESTGLGAPGIIGTQRRKLSSSSTTRGRNNRDVVPLDELLNSSFDDTGSAADGENDHQQHHLQFGRDTSPTVELQQTKEQLSKQESRVRHLTAVLAEAEQDLAKLTQLNELLKEEVRRQQRSIEREEHVHNSEYLKNVIFKFVTLSNGDERSRLVPVLNTILKLSPEETQKLQNVAKGSDPSGRSWTGLLWS
;
A
#
# COMPACT_ATOMS: atom_id res chain seq x y z
N MET A 1 -10.58 -118.85 166.97
CA MET A 1 -9.61 -119.27 165.93
C MET A 1 -10.24 -119.98 164.72
N THR A 2 -11.07 -121.02 164.86
CA THR A 2 -11.67 -121.71 163.68
C THR A 2 -12.79 -120.92 162.99
N GLU A 3 -13.78 -120.41 163.73
CA GLU A 3 -14.88 -119.62 163.15
C GLU A 3 -14.40 -118.28 162.54
N GLU A 4 -13.45 -117.60 163.18
CA GLU A 4 -12.86 -116.35 162.68
C GLU A 4 -12.18 -116.56 161.33
N ASN A 5 -11.42 -117.66 161.16
CA ASN A 5 -10.81 -118.01 159.87
C ASN A 5 -11.85 -118.35 158.80
N GLN A 6 -12.97 -118.96 159.16
CA GLN A 6 -14.03 -119.30 158.20
C GLN A 6 -14.81 -118.06 157.76
N GLN A 7 -15.11 -117.12 158.67
CA GLN A 7 -15.68 -115.82 158.32
C GLN A 7 -14.70 -114.95 157.52
N MET A 8 -13.40 -114.98 157.85
CA MET A 8 -12.35 -114.30 157.07
C MET A 8 -12.28 -114.84 155.64
N MET A 9 -12.27 -116.17 155.47
CA MET A 9 -12.25 -116.83 154.17
C MET A 9 -13.51 -116.52 153.35
N GLN A 10 -14.69 -116.51 153.97
CA GLN A 10 -15.93 -116.21 153.26
C GLN A 10 -16.06 -114.72 152.88
N LYS A 11 -15.53 -113.80 153.70
CA LYS A 11 -15.33 -112.39 153.30
C LYS A 11 -14.38 -112.26 152.12
N LEU A 12 -13.23 -112.94 152.15
CA LEU A 12 -12.25 -112.93 151.06
C LEU A 12 -12.84 -113.50 149.76
N ILE A 13 -13.68 -114.54 149.81
CA ILE A 13 -14.38 -115.08 148.63
C ILE A 13 -15.35 -114.06 148.04
N VAL A 14 -16.18 -113.40 148.87
CA VAL A 14 -17.12 -112.37 148.42
C VAL A 14 -16.38 -111.14 147.89
N GLU A 15 -15.28 -110.75 148.52
CA GLU A 15 -14.42 -109.65 148.08
C GLU A 15 -13.74 -109.98 146.74
N ASN A 16 -13.25 -111.22 146.56
CA ASN A 16 -12.65 -111.66 145.31
C ASN A 16 -13.70 -111.77 144.18
N GLN A 17 -14.91 -112.27 144.46
CA GLN A 17 -16.03 -112.25 143.49
C GLN A 17 -16.46 -110.82 143.13
N ASN A 18 -16.43 -109.89 144.08
CA ASN A 18 -16.70 -108.48 143.83
C ASN A 18 -15.58 -107.82 142.99
N LEU A 19 -14.32 -108.18 143.23
CA LEU A 19 -13.17 -107.77 142.41
C LEU A 19 -13.25 -108.36 141.00
N GLU A 20 -13.61 -109.63 140.84
CA GLU A 20 -13.85 -110.26 139.52
C GLU A 20 -15.00 -109.57 138.77
N ALA A 21 -16.11 -109.25 139.45
CA ALA A 21 -17.23 -108.52 138.87
C ALA A 21 -16.84 -107.08 138.47
N GLN A 22 -16.02 -106.40 139.28
CA GLN A 22 -15.48 -105.07 138.96
C GLN A 22 -14.49 -105.13 137.79
N LEU A 23 -13.63 -106.15 137.73
CA LEU A 23 -12.71 -106.40 136.61
C LEU A 23 -13.46 -106.72 135.33
N ALA A 24 -14.54 -107.52 135.39
CA ALA A 24 -15.41 -107.78 134.24
C ALA A 24 -16.12 -106.52 133.75
N GLN A 25 -16.69 -105.72 134.65
CA GLN A 25 -17.29 -104.43 134.29
C GLN A 25 -16.26 -103.43 133.73
N LEU A 26 -15.02 -103.43 134.24
CA LEU A 26 -13.92 -102.64 133.69
C LEU A 26 -13.50 -103.14 132.30
N ALA A 27 -13.43 -104.46 132.09
CA ALA A 27 -13.11 -105.05 130.79
C ALA A 27 -14.19 -104.73 129.74
N ASP A 28 -15.48 -104.81 130.07
CA ASP A 28 -16.56 -104.43 129.16
C ASP A 28 -16.59 -102.92 128.89
N LYS A 29 -16.32 -102.07 129.90
CA LYS A 29 -16.13 -100.61 129.70
C LYS A 29 -14.92 -100.29 128.83
N LEU A 30 -13.83 -101.05 128.97
CA LEU A 30 -12.62 -100.91 128.16
C LEU A 30 -12.92 -101.34 126.72
N LYS A 31 -13.58 -102.48 126.52
CA LYS A 31 -14.00 -102.99 125.20
C LYS A 31 -14.96 -102.04 124.49
N GLY A 32 -15.92 -101.46 125.22
CA GLY A 32 -16.80 -100.41 124.71
C GLY A 32 -16.05 -99.13 124.34
N SER A 33 -15.06 -98.73 125.14
CA SER A 33 -14.18 -97.59 124.84
C SER A 33 -13.30 -97.84 123.61
N ILE A 34 -12.73 -99.03 123.47
CA ILE A 34 -11.93 -99.46 122.30
C ILE A 34 -12.81 -99.50 121.04
N GLY A 35 -14.05 -99.99 121.14
CA GLY A 35 -15.01 -99.96 120.03
C GLY A 35 -15.34 -98.55 119.56
N LYS A 36 -15.57 -97.62 120.49
CA LYS A 36 -15.78 -96.19 120.20
C LYS A 36 -14.52 -95.53 119.61
N LEU A 37 -13.34 -95.85 120.15
CA LEU A 37 -12.06 -95.35 119.64
C LEU A 37 -11.85 -95.80 118.18
N LYS A 38 -12.12 -97.08 117.88
CA LYS A 38 -12.00 -97.63 116.54
C LYS A 38 -13.00 -97.00 115.57
N GLN A 39 -14.27 -96.86 115.95
CA GLN A 39 -15.25 -96.11 115.13
C GLN A 39 -14.84 -94.65 114.90
N SER A 40 -14.21 -94.00 115.88
CA SER A 40 -13.66 -92.66 115.71
C SER A 40 -12.46 -92.65 114.77
N GLN A 41 -11.59 -93.65 114.83
CA GLN A 41 -10.44 -93.80 113.93
C GLN A 41 -10.90 -94.06 112.49
N ASP A 42 -11.78 -95.04 112.27
CA ASP A 42 -12.35 -95.36 110.95
C ASP A 42 -13.05 -94.11 110.34
N ARG A 43 -13.73 -93.31 111.16
CA ARG A 43 -14.34 -92.03 110.75
C ARG A 43 -13.30 -90.96 110.42
N CYS A 44 -12.21 -90.85 111.19
CA CYS A 44 -11.10 -89.95 110.87
C CYS A 44 -10.40 -90.36 109.57
N GLU A 45 -10.18 -91.66 109.32
CA GLU A 45 -9.60 -92.17 108.08
C GLU A 45 -10.49 -91.96 106.86
N HIS A 46 -11.81 -92.04 107.01
CA HIS A 46 -12.74 -91.65 105.95
C HIS A 46 -12.67 -90.15 105.65
N LEU A 47 -12.68 -89.32 106.70
CA LEU A 47 -12.61 -87.86 106.56
C LEU A 47 -11.29 -87.42 105.91
N THR A 48 -10.14 -88.04 106.24
CA THR A 48 -8.87 -87.71 105.58
C THR A 48 -8.85 -88.09 104.10
N LYS A 49 -9.42 -89.25 103.74
CA LYS A 49 -9.58 -89.66 102.32
C LYS A 49 -10.50 -88.71 101.56
N GLU A 50 -11.61 -88.29 102.16
CA GLU A 50 -12.55 -87.34 101.56
C GLU A 50 -11.91 -85.95 101.40
N THR A 51 -11.13 -85.47 102.37
CA THR A 51 -10.41 -84.19 102.24
C THR A 51 -9.31 -84.24 101.19
N GLU A 52 -8.57 -85.34 101.06
CA GLU A 52 -7.54 -85.47 100.03
C GLU A 52 -8.17 -85.56 98.62
N SER A 53 -9.30 -86.27 98.47
CA SER A 53 -10.06 -86.30 97.21
C SER A 53 -10.55 -84.89 96.81
N LYS A 54 -11.12 -84.14 97.75
CA LYS A 54 -11.56 -82.76 97.50
C LYS A 54 -10.40 -81.80 97.21
N LYS A 55 -9.23 -82.03 97.81
CA LYS A 55 -8.00 -81.26 97.52
C LYS A 55 -7.52 -81.50 96.08
N ILE A 56 -7.50 -82.74 95.62
CA ILE A 56 -7.14 -83.09 94.22
C ILE A 56 -8.13 -82.43 93.24
N GLU A 57 -9.42 -82.46 93.54
CA GLU A 57 -10.46 -81.79 92.74
C GLU A 57 -10.26 -80.26 92.70
N LEU A 58 -9.87 -79.65 93.83
CA LEU A 58 -9.54 -78.22 93.92
C LEU A 58 -8.27 -77.85 93.14
N GLU A 59 -7.24 -78.71 93.15
CA GLU A 59 -6.02 -78.55 92.36
C GLU A 59 -6.29 -78.68 90.85
N ALA A 60 -7.18 -79.60 90.45
CA ALA A 60 -7.63 -79.72 89.06
C ALA A 60 -8.41 -78.47 88.60
N LEU A 61 -9.39 -78.01 89.39
CA LEU A 61 -10.15 -76.77 89.12
C LEU A 61 -9.25 -75.52 89.11
N SER A 62 -8.22 -75.47 89.96
CA SER A 62 -7.22 -74.39 89.95
C SER A 62 -6.41 -74.41 88.65
N SER A 63 -6.01 -75.59 88.18
CA SER A 63 -5.26 -75.76 86.93
C SER A 63 -6.09 -75.39 85.70
N GLU A 64 -7.37 -75.78 85.68
CA GLU A 64 -8.32 -75.40 84.62
C GLU A 64 -8.59 -73.89 84.63
N LYS A 65 -8.77 -73.28 85.81
CA LYS A 65 -8.90 -71.83 85.97
C LYS A 65 -7.67 -71.07 85.42
N ILE A 66 -6.46 -71.58 85.64
CA ILE A 66 -5.23 -70.99 85.08
C ILE A 66 -5.23 -71.11 83.55
N ARG A 67 -5.56 -72.28 83.00
CA ARG A 67 -5.65 -72.49 81.55
C ARG A 67 -6.64 -71.53 80.89
N LEU A 68 -7.84 -71.41 81.44
CA LEU A 68 -8.87 -70.49 80.95
C LEU A 68 -8.46 -69.02 81.09
N LEU A 69 -7.70 -68.66 82.13
CA LEU A 69 -7.14 -67.31 82.28
C LEU A 69 -6.13 -66.98 81.20
N ASP A 70 -5.27 -67.93 80.82
CA ASP A 70 -4.26 -67.73 79.76
C ASP A 70 -4.90 -67.74 78.37
N GLU A 71 -5.91 -68.58 78.14
CA GLU A 71 -6.73 -68.58 76.92
C GLU A 71 -7.46 -67.24 76.74
N VAL A 72 -8.05 -66.68 77.81
CA VAL A 72 -8.66 -65.34 77.80
C VAL A 72 -7.63 -64.22 77.57
N LYS A 73 -6.40 -64.35 78.09
CA LYS A 73 -5.32 -63.39 77.78
C LYS A 73 -4.93 -63.45 76.31
N GLN A 74 -4.78 -64.64 75.74
CA GLN A 74 -4.41 -64.83 74.35
C GLN A 74 -5.48 -64.24 73.41
N VAL A 75 -6.76 -64.55 73.64
CA VAL A 75 -7.86 -63.98 72.86
C VAL A 75 -7.91 -62.45 72.97
N ARG A 76 -7.58 -61.87 74.14
CA ARG A 76 -7.44 -60.41 74.29
C ARG A 76 -6.26 -59.87 73.47
N THR A 77 -5.08 -60.48 73.52
CA THR A 77 -3.94 -59.99 72.74
C THR A 77 -4.19 -60.08 71.24
N GLU A 78 -4.81 -61.17 70.75
CA GLU A 78 -5.20 -61.30 69.34
C GLU A 78 -6.28 -60.28 68.93
N SER A 79 -7.22 -59.96 69.83
CA SER A 79 -8.22 -58.91 69.62
C SER A 79 -7.59 -57.51 69.59
N ASP A 80 -6.61 -57.23 70.45
CA ASP A 80 -5.89 -55.95 70.50
C ASP A 80 -5.02 -55.77 69.25
N GLU A 81 -4.37 -56.83 68.77
CA GLU A 81 -3.59 -56.82 67.53
C GLU A 81 -4.48 -56.60 66.29
N LYS A 82 -5.59 -57.34 66.17
CA LYS A 82 -6.58 -57.12 65.10
C LYS A 82 -7.14 -55.70 65.14
N SER A 83 -7.42 -55.16 66.35
CA SER A 83 -7.90 -53.78 66.51
C SER A 83 -6.85 -52.76 66.05
N LYS A 84 -5.57 -52.95 66.38
CA LYS A 84 -4.47 -52.10 65.89
C LYS A 84 -4.31 -52.18 64.38
N GLN A 85 -4.42 -53.38 63.80
CA GLN A 85 -4.32 -53.56 62.35
C GLN A 85 -5.46 -52.83 61.62
N VAL A 86 -6.71 -53.02 62.06
CA VAL A 86 -7.88 -52.29 61.51
C VAL A 86 -7.70 -50.78 61.66
N LEU A 87 -7.18 -50.30 62.78
CA LEU A 87 -6.97 -48.87 63.01
C LEU A 87 -5.85 -48.29 62.11
N ALA A 88 -4.80 -49.07 61.84
CA ALA A 88 -3.76 -48.71 60.87
C ALA A 88 -4.29 -48.69 59.42
N GLU A 89 -5.10 -49.68 59.01
CA GLU A 89 -5.76 -49.72 57.71
C GLU A 89 -6.76 -48.55 57.55
N LEU A 90 -7.44 -48.15 58.63
CA LEU A 90 -8.36 -47.01 58.62
C LEU A 90 -7.59 -45.68 58.54
N GLN A 91 -6.42 -45.57 59.17
CA GLN A 91 -5.51 -44.43 59.00
C GLN A 91 -4.95 -44.32 57.59
N THR A 92 -4.49 -45.42 56.97
CA THR A 92 -3.99 -45.36 55.58
C THR A 92 -5.10 -45.01 54.60
N LYS A 93 -6.33 -45.54 54.80
CA LYS A 93 -7.48 -45.13 53.98
C LYS A 93 -7.86 -43.67 54.19
N SER A 94 -7.81 -43.15 55.43
CA SER A 94 -8.00 -41.71 55.68
C SER A 94 -6.99 -40.87 54.90
N ALA A 95 -5.70 -41.19 54.98
CA ALA A 95 -4.65 -40.47 54.25
C ALA A 95 -4.85 -40.51 52.72
N THR A 96 -5.31 -41.63 52.16
CA THR A 96 -5.65 -41.70 50.72
C THR A 96 -6.89 -40.87 50.36
N ILE A 97 -7.87 -40.75 51.27
CA ILE A 97 -9.04 -39.88 51.07
C ILE A 97 -8.61 -38.41 51.09
N ASP A 98 -7.76 -38.02 52.04
CA ASP A 98 -7.22 -36.66 52.15
C ASP A 98 -6.40 -36.28 50.90
N GLN A 99 -5.61 -37.21 50.37
CA GLN A 99 -4.86 -37.02 49.12
C GLN A 99 -5.79 -36.86 47.90
N LEU A 100 -6.80 -37.72 47.74
CA LEU A 100 -7.79 -37.61 46.66
C LEU A 100 -8.63 -36.32 46.79
N GLN A 101 -8.91 -35.86 48.01
CA GLN A 101 -9.57 -34.58 48.27
C GLN A 101 -8.70 -33.40 47.79
N GLN A 102 -7.38 -33.46 48.05
CA GLN A 102 -6.42 -32.45 47.60
C GLN A 102 -6.25 -32.43 46.08
N GLU A 103 -6.17 -33.60 45.43
CA GLU A 103 -6.14 -33.72 43.97
C GLU A 103 -7.42 -33.16 43.33
N LYS A 104 -8.59 -33.47 43.90
CA LYS A 104 -9.88 -32.91 43.47
C LYS A 104 -9.91 -31.37 43.58
N GLU A 105 -9.34 -30.79 44.64
CA GLU A 105 -9.22 -29.34 44.77
C GLU A 105 -8.22 -28.71 43.77
N SER A 106 -7.14 -29.41 43.42
CA SER A 106 -6.21 -28.96 42.37
C SER A 106 -6.92 -28.91 41.01
N VAL A 107 -7.56 -30.01 40.62
CA VAL A 107 -8.31 -30.12 39.36
C VAL A 107 -9.45 -29.08 39.32
N ALA A 108 -10.14 -28.82 40.43
CA ALA A 108 -11.16 -27.77 40.49
C ALA A 108 -10.60 -26.36 40.24
N LYS A 109 -9.41 -26.04 40.79
CA LYS A 109 -8.72 -24.76 40.56
C LYS A 109 -8.27 -24.63 39.11
N GLU A 110 -7.69 -25.67 38.54
CA GLU A 110 -7.29 -25.73 37.13
C GLU A 110 -8.49 -25.53 36.18
N LEU A 111 -9.64 -26.13 36.50
CA LEU A 111 -10.87 -26.01 35.71
C LEU A 111 -11.44 -24.57 35.78
N GLU A 112 -11.46 -23.95 36.95
CA GLU A 112 -11.91 -22.56 37.13
C GLU A 112 -10.95 -21.57 36.42
N GLU A 113 -9.64 -21.82 36.45
CA GLU A 113 -8.66 -21.03 35.70
C GLU A 113 -8.83 -21.21 34.18
N LEU A 114 -9.02 -22.46 33.70
CA LEU A 114 -9.30 -22.74 32.28
C LEU A 114 -10.55 -21.99 31.81
N LYS A 115 -11.64 -22.06 32.58
CA LYS A 115 -12.91 -21.36 32.34
C LYS A 115 -12.74 -19.84 32.30
N LYS A 116 -11.93 -19.27 33.19
CA LYS A 116 -11.55 -17.85 33.15
C LYS A 116 -10.75 -17.49 31.89
N THR A 117 -9.83 -18.35 31.44
CA THR A 117 -9.11 -18.11 30.17
C THR A 117 -10.00 -18.24 28.94
N LEU A 118 -10.99 -19.13 28.96
CA LEU A 118 -11.99 -19.26 27.90
C LEU A 118 -12.84 -18.00 27.81
N GLN A 119 -13.41 -17.53 28.94
CA GLN A 119 -14.20 -16.30 28.99
C GLN A 119 -13.39 -15.05 28.56
N GLN A 120 -12.08 -15.00 28.87
CA GLN A 120 -11.19 -13.95 28.34
C GLN A 120 -10.94 -14.07 26.83
N SER A 121 -10.94 -15.28 26.28
CA SER A 121 -10.83 -15.51 24.84
C SER A 121 -12.12 -15.09 24.12
N ASP A 122 -13.28 -15.47 24.66
CA ASP A 122 -14.59 -15.11 24.11
C ASP A 122 -14.81 -13.59 24.15
N ASN A 123 -14.48 -12.93 25.25
CA ASN A 123 -14.56 -11.47 25.36
C ASN A 123 -13.64 -10.75 24.35
N LYS A 124 -12.46 -11.30 24.07
CA LYS A 124 -11.57 -10.76 23.02
C LYS A 124 -12.13 -10.97 21.63
N LEU A 125 -12.64 -12.16 21.34
CA LEU A 125 -13.25 -12.46 20.05
C LEU A 125 -14.47 -11.56 19.80
N ALA A 126 -15.27 -11.31 20.84
CA ALA A 126 -16.38 -10.35 20.81
C ALA A 126 -15.90 -8.90 20.56
N GLN A 127 -14.80 -8.48 21.18
CA GLN A 127 -14.23 -7.15 20.97
C GLN A 127 -13.60 -6.99 19.57
N GLU A 128 -12.86 -7.99 19.09
CA GLU A 128 -12.26 -8.01 17.75
C GLU A 128 -13.35 -8.01 16.67
N THR A 129 -14.37 -8.85 16.79
CA THR A 129 -15.52 -8.83 15.87
C THR A 129 -16.27 -7.50 15.89
N GLN A 130 -16.50 -6.90 17.06
CA GLN A 130 -17.09 -5.56 17.17
C GLN A 130 -16.25 -4.49 16.44
N THR A 131 -14.92 -4.49 16.60
CA THR A 131 -14.05 -3.54 15.89
C THR A 131 -14.01 -3.79 14.37
N HIS A 132 -14.11 -5.05 13.93
CA HIS A 132 -14.14 -5.37 12.50
C HIS A 132 -15.47 -4.95 11.86
N VAL A 133 -16.59 -5.10 12.56
CA VAL A 133 -17.90 -4.56 12.14
C VAL A 133 -17.82 -3.05 11.96
N GLN A 134 -17.29 -2.31 12.95
CA GLN A 134 -17.13 -0.85 12.85
C GLN A 134 -16.28 -0.43 11.64
N GLN A 135 -15.15 -1.13 11.37
CA GLN A 135 -14.31 -0.86 10.20
C GLN A 135 -15.02 -1.18 8.86
N LEU A 136 -15.93 -2.14 8.84
CA LEU A 136 -16.74 -2.45 7.66
C LEU A 136 -17.86 -1.41 7.46
N GLU A 137 -18.47 -0.92 8.54
CA GLU A 137 -19.43 0.17 8.52
C GLU A 137 -18.79 1.47 7.98
N GLU A 138 -17.59 1.85 8.45
CA GLU A 138 -16.80 2.98 7.93
C GLU A 138 -16.42 2.83 6.45
N LYS A 139 -16.11 1.61 6.00
CA LYS A 139 -15.84 1.34 4.57
C LYS A 139 -17.11 1.44 3.73
N ILE A 140 -18.24 0.94 4.23
CA ILE A 140 -19.54 1.02 3.54
C ILE A 140 -19.99 2.48 3.43
N THR A 141 -19.85 3.30 4.48
CA THR A 141 -20.19 4.73 4.40
C THR A 141 -19.29 5.46 3.40
N SER A 142 -17.95 5.33 3.49
CA SER A 142 -17.06 6.00 2.52
C SER A 142 -17.22 5.54 1.06
N LEU A 143 -17.64 4.28 0.83
CA LEU A 143 -18.02 3.80 -0.51
C LEU A 143 -19.37 4.38 -0.96
N THR A 144 -20.32 4.54 -0.04
CA THR A 144 -21.61 5.19 -0.30
C THR A 144 -21.43 6.65 -0.66
N ASP A 145 -20.65 7.40 0.11
CA ASP A 145 -20.29 8.80 -0.15
C ASP A 145 -19.60 8.96 -1.52
N ASN A 146 -18.70 8.05 -1.89
CA ASN A 146 -18.09 8.03 -3.21
C ASN A 146 -19.11 7.72 -4.33
N CYS A 147 -20.06 6.82 -4.10
CA CYS A 147 -21.12 6.53 -5.06
C CYS A 147 -22.08 7.73 -5.22
N GLU A 148 -22.36 8.47 -4.15
CA GLU A 148 -23.16 9.70 -4.21
C GLU A 148 -22.42 10.83 -4.94
N ARG A 149 -21.12 11.02 -4.66
CA ARG A 149 -20.27 11.97 -5.40
C ARG A 149 -20.22 11.65 -6.89
N LEU A 150 -19.97 10.39 -7.26
CA LEU A 150 -19.98 9.96 -8.67
C LEU A 150 -21.37 10.11 -9.32
N LYS A 151 -22.47 9.95 -8.58
CA LYS A 151 -23.81 10.26 -9.08
C LYS A 151 -24.00 11.76 -9.31
N GLY A 152 -23.46 12.62 -8.44
CA GLY A 152 -23.42 14.07 -8.62
C GLY A 152 -22.68 14.46 -9.89
N GLU A 153 -21.42 14.02 -10.03
CA GLU A 153 -20.59 14.27 -11.22
C GLU A 153 -21.27 13.79 -12.52
N ASN A 154 -21.90 12.59 -12.52
CA ASN A 154 -22.67 12.11 -13.66
C ASN A 154 -23.94 12.93 -13.95
N ALA A 155 -24.60 13.47 -12.91
CA ALA A 155 -25.77 14.34 -13.08
C ALA A 155 -25.39 15.72 -13.64
N GLU A 156 -24.24 16.26 -13.24
CA GLU A 156 -23.64 17.48 -13.78
C GLU A 156 -23.27 17.29 -15.26
N LEU A 157 -22.54 16.22 -15.60
CA LEU A 157 -22.21 15.87 -17.00
C LEU A 157 -23.47 15.65 -17.86
N LEU A 158 -24.54 15.06 -17.30
CA LEU A 158 -25.84 14.93 -17.98
C LEU A 158 -26.56 16.28 -18.15
N SER A 159 -26.29 17.27 -17.29
CA SER A 159 -26.80 18.63 -17.43
C SER A 159 -26.02 19.38 -18.52
N GLU A 160 -24.70 19.32 -18.51
CA GLU A 160 -23.84 19.89 -19.55
C GLU A 160 -24.17 19.31 -20.94
N LEU A 161 -24.36 17.99 -21.04
CA LEU A 161 -24.78 17.34 -22.28
C LEU A 161 -26.16 17.82 -22.75
N LYS A 162 -27.11 18.11 -21.85
CA LYS A 162 -28.40 18.70 -22.23
C LYS A 162 -28.25 20.13 -22.73
N GLU A 163 -27.44 20.95 -22.05
CA GLU A 163 -27.18 22.33 -22.45
C GLU A 163 -26.48 22.41 -23.81
N ILE A 164 -25.50 21.53 -24.06
CA ILE A 164 -24.85 21.39 -25.37
C ILE A 164 -25.86 20.96 -26.45
N ASN A 165 -26.78 20.04 -26.14
CA ASN A 165 -27.82 19.62 -27.09
C ASN A 165 -28.83 20.73 -27.42
N GLU A 166 -29.26 21.53 -26.43
CA GLU A 166 -30.10 22.71 -26.70
C GLU A 166 -29.34 23.78 -27.48
N MET A 167 -28.05 24.07 -27.17
CA MET A 167 -27.23 24.96 -28.00
C MET A 167 -27.06 24.46 -29.44
N LEU A 168 -26.94 23.14 -29.65
CA LEU A 168 -26.90 22.54 -30.99
C LEU A 168 -28.25 22.66 -31.71
N LYS A 169 -29.37 22.52 -30.99
CA LYS A 169 -30.71 22.69 -31.51
C LYS A 169 -30.97 24.14 -31.91
N ASP A 170 -30.70 25.11 -31.04
CA ASP A 170 -30.78 26.55 -31.33
C ASP A 170 -29.94 26.92 -32.56
N ARG A 171 -28.71 26.40 -32.64
CA ARG A 171 -27.84 26.59 -33.80
C ARG A 171 -28.40 25.94 -35.07
N GLY A 172 -29.06 24.78 -34.95
CA GLY A 172 -29.81 24.13 -36.03
C GLY A 172 -31.03 24.95 -36.48
N GLU A 173 -31.76 25.55 -35.56
CA GLU A 173 -32.88 26.47 -35.85
C GLU A 173 -32.39 27.73 -36.57
N VAL A 174 -31.28 28.33 -36.13
CA VAL A 174 -30.62 29.44 -36.82
C VAL A 174 -30.17 29.05 -38.23
N ILE A 175 -29.57 27.87 -38.42
CA ILE A 175 -29.19 27.35 -39.74
C ILE A 175 -30.43 27.15 -40.63
N ASN A 176 -31.52 26.58 -40.10
CA ASN A 176 -32.78 26.43 -40.84
C ASN A 176 -33.39 27.79 -41.22
N LEU A 177 -33.32 28.80 -40.34
CA LEU A 177 -33.76 30.16 -40.63
C LEU A 177 -32.92 30.81 -41.73
N GLN A 178 -31.60 30.60 -41.71
CA GLN A 178 -30.68 31.06 -42.76
C GLN A 178 -30.95 30.37 -44.10
N LEU A 179 -31.16 29.04 -44.11
CA LEU A 179 -31.52 28.28 -45.31
C LEU A 179 -32.86 28.75 -45.91
N SER A 180 -33.86 28.98 -45.06
CA SER A 180 -35.15 29.54 -45.48
C SER A 180 -34.98 30.95 -46.06
N LYS A 181 -34.11 31.78 -45.47
CA LYS A 181 -33.81 33.12 -46.00
C LYS A 181 -33.05 33.08 -47.32
N ILE A 182 -32.13 32.13 -47.50
CA ILE A 182 -31.43 31.90 -48.77
C ILE A 182 -32.42 31.47 -49.85
N ALA A 183 -33.36 30.56 -49.54
CA ALA A 183 -34.42 30.16 -50.47
C ALA A 183 -35.34 31.34 -50.85
N GLU A 184 -35.72 32.20 -49.90
CA GLU A 184 -36.50 33.42 -50.17
C GLU A 184 -35.74 34.41 -51.06
N LEU A 185 -34.43 34.55 -50.86
CA LEU A 185 -33.57 35.39 -51.71
C LEU A 185 -33.37 34.80 -53.10
N GLN A 186 -33.26 33.48 -53.22
CA GLN A 186 -33.19 32.77 -54.51
C GLN A 186 -34.50 32.93 -55.31
N ASP A 187 -35.67 32.86 -54.67
CA ASP A 187 -36.95 33.09 -55.33
C ASP A 187 -37.14 34.58 -55.71
N LYS A 188 -36.58 35.53 -54.94
CA LYS A 188 -36.54 36.94 -55.34
C LYS A 188 -35.59 37.19 -56.52
N LEU A 189 -34.44 36.51 -56.55
CA LEU A 189 -33.49 36.59 -57.65
C LEU A 189 -34.12 36.03 -58.94
N SER A 190 -34.75 34.86 -58.89
CA SER A 190 -35.42 34.25 -60.06
C SER A 190 -36.60 35.10 -60.56
N ARG A 191 -37.34 35.76 -59.66
CA ARG A 191 -38.38 36.73 -60.02
C ARG A 191 -37.80 37.98 -60.69
N ALA A 192 -36.69 38.53 -60.19
CA ALA A 192 -36.02 39.68 -60.82
C ALA A 192 -35.45 39.32 -62.21
N GLU A 193 -34.85 38.13 -62.36
CA GLU A 193 -34.38 37.61 -63.65
C GLU A 193 -35.52 37.43 -64.67
N THR A 194 -36.70 37.01 -64.22
CA THR A 194 -37.85 36.76 -65.10
C THR A 194 -38.70 37.99 -65.38
N ALA A 195 -38.84 38.91 -64.42
CA ALA A 195 -39.65 40.13 -64.56
C ALA A 195 -38.89 41.28 -65.23
N ASP A 196 -37.64 41.54 -64.83
CA ASP A 196 -36.90 42.74 -65.29
C ASP A 196 -35.93 42.41 -66.42
N MET A 197 -35.09 41.39 -66.25
CA MET A 197 -34.05 41.06 -67.24
C MET A 197 -34.60 40.49 -68.56
N LYS A 198 -35.75 39.81 -68.51
CA LYS A 198 -36.36 39.19 -69.70
C LYS A 198 -36.93 40.20 -70.72
N PRO A 199 -37.75 41.20 -70.34
CA PRO A 199 -38.18 42.24 -71.27
C PRO A 199 -37.02 43.13 -71.71
N LEU A 200 -36.06 43.46 -70.82
CA LEU A 200 -34.85 44.21 -71.20
C LEU A 200 -34.00 43.45 -72.25
N LYS A 201 -33.83 42.13 -72.12
CA LYS A 201 -33.17 41.31 -73.16
C LYS A 201 -33.94 41.31 -74.46
N GLN A 202 -35.27 41.17 -74.44
CA GLN A 202 -36.10 41.25 -75.65
C GLN A 202 -36.00 42.62 -76.32
N GLN A 203 -35.98 43.70 -75.54
CA GLN A 203 -35.83 45.07 -76.04
C GLN A 203 -34.44 45.32 -76.63
N ILE A 204 -33.37 44.81 -76.01
CA ILE A 204 -32.01 44.84 -76.55
C ILE A 204 -31.92 44.05 -77.86
N GLU A 205 -32.48 42.84 -77.93
CA GLU A 205 -32.47 42.01 -79.13
C GLU A 205 -33.30 42.62 -80.28
N GLN A 206 -34.39 43.33 -79.94
CA GLN A 206 -35.21 44.08 -80.89
C GLN A 206 -34.51 45.35 -81.40
N LEU A 207 -33.77 46.06 -80.53
CA LEU A 207 -32.89 47.16 -80.92
C LEU A 207 -31.73 46.66 -81.79
N GLN A 208 -31.09 45.54 -81.45
CA GLN A 208 -30.04 44.92 -82.25
C GLN A 208 -30.53 44.50 -83.64
N ARG A 209 -31.73 43.91 -83.75
CA ARG A 209 -32.36 43.64 -85.07
C ARG A 209 -32.65 44.91 -85.86
N THR A 210 -33.00 46.01 -85.18
CA THR A 210 -33.23 47.31 -85.83
C THR A 210 -31.92 47.94 -86.30
N VAL A 211 -30.83 47.81 -85.54
CA VAL A 211 -29.48 48.24 -85.93
C VAL A 211 -28.99 47.41 -87.12
N ALA A 212 -29.08 46.08 -87.06
CA ALA A 212 -28.69 45.21 -88.16
C ALA A 212 -29.47 45.53 -89.46
N GLY A 213 -30.78 45.81 -89.37
CA GLY A 213 -31.57 46.25 -90.52
C GLY A 213 -31.12 47.62 -91.08
N LYS A 214 -30.72 48.56 -90.21
CA LYS A 214 -30.12 49.85 -90.60
C LYS A 214 -28.74 49.68 -91.23
N GLU A 215 -27.93 48.75 -90.74
CA GLU A 215 -26.62 48.39 -91.30
C GLU A 215 -26.76 47.73 -92.68
N THR A 216 -27.73 46.83 -92.87
CA THR A 216 -28.00 46.25 -94.21
C THR A 216 -28.52 47.29 -95.20
N GLU A 217 -29.30 48.28 -94.77
CA GLU A 217 -29.74 49.38 -95.65
C GLU A 217 -28.60 50.37 -95.92
N LEU A 218 -27.71 50.62 -94.97
CA LEU A 218 -26.46 51.35 -95.19
C LEU A 218 -25.54 50.62 -96.17
N GLU A 219 -25.45 49.30 -96.11
CA GLU A 219 -24.65 48.51 -97.05
C GLU A 219 -25.29 48.50 -98.45
N ARG A 220 -26.62 48.40 -98.56
CA ARG A 220 -27.36 48.58 -99.82
C ARG A 220 -27.12 49.97 -100.43
N GLN A 221 -27.11 51.01 -99.61
CA GLN A 221 -26.79 52.39 -100.04
C GLN A 221 -25.31 52.58 -100.38
N ARG A 222 -24.39 51.83 -99.74
CA ARG A 222 -22.97 51.76 -100.11
C ARG A 222 -22.77 51.03 -101.43
N GLU A 223 -23.51 49.96 -101.72
CA GLU A 223 -23.47 49.29 -103.02
C GLU A 223 -24.04 50.20 -104.13
N GLU A 224 -25.14 50.93 -103.88
CA GLU A 224 -25.66 51.95 -104.81
C GLU A 224 -24.66 53.10 -105.05
N LEU A 225 -23.90 53.52 -104.03
CA LEU A 225 -22.83 54.53 -104.17
C LEU A 225 -21.56 53.97 -104.84
N ALA A 226 -21.19 52.72 -104.57
CA ALA A 226 -20.04 52.04 -105.17
C ALA A 226 -20.24 51.81 -106.69
N ALA A 227 -21.49 51.61 -107.12
CA ALA A 227 -21.84 51.57 -108.54
C ALA A 227 -21.71 52.94 -109.27
N ALA A 228 -21.70 54.05 -108.53
CA ALA A 228 -21.70 55.41 -109.09
C ALA A 228 -20.34 56.15 -109.01
N LEU A 229 -19.41 55.72 -108.14
CA LEU A 229 -18.19 56.48 -107.86
C LEU A 229 -16.91 55.62 -107.79
N ASN A 230 -16.60 54.88 -108.86
CA ASN A 230 -15.22 54.42 -109.05
C ASN A 230 -14.78 54.30 -110.52
N ARG A 231 -14.35 55.45 -111.06
CA ARG A 231 -13.34 55.50 -112.12
C ARG A 231 -12.18 56.36 -111.59
N SER A 232 -11.18 55.70 -110.99
CA SER A 232 -9.97 56.28 -110.36
C SER A 232 -10.21 57.09 -109.08
N ASN A 233 -9.28 57.20 -108.11
CA ASN A 233 -8.05 56.44 -107.86
C ASN A 233 -7.63 56.60 -106.39
N VAL A 234 -7.27 55.48 -105.73
CA VAL A 234 -6.05 55.27 -104.93
C VAL A 234 -5.28 56.53 -104.42
N SER A 235 -5.21 56.78 -103.11
CA SER A 235 -4.04 56.41 -102.27
C SER A 235 -4.05 56.99 -100.82
N PHE A 236 -3.39 56.25 -99.92
CA PHE A 236 -2.52 56.73 -98.82
C PHE A 236 -3.08 57.47 -97.57
N ASP A 237 -3.43 56.67 -96.55
CA ASP A 237 -2.73 56.50 -95.25
C ASP A 237 -2.24 57.69 -94.37
N THR A 238 -2.18 57.38 -93.07
CA THR A 238 -1.48 58.03 -91.93
C THR A 238 -2.12 59.20 -91.13
N GLN A 239 -2.62 58.80 -89.94
CA GLN A 239 -2.40 59.38 -88.60
C GLN A 239 -2.89 60.79 -88.18
N SER A 240 -3.13 60.87 -86.86
CA SER A 240 -2.99 62.03 -85.95
C SER A 240 -4.13 63.07 -85.94
N ASP A 241 -4.78 63.49 -84.85
CA ASP A 241 -4.80 63.27 -83.39
C ASP A 241 -5.74 64.38 -82.83
N VAL A 242 -6.00 64.41 -81.51
CA VAL A 242 -6.47 65.57 -80.70
C VAL A 242 -7.99 65.88 -80.61
N MET A 243 -8.59 65.27 -79.59
CA MET A 243 -9.42 65.88 -78.50
C MET A 243 -10.77 66.61 -78.75
N SER A 244 -11.82 65.95 -78.22
CA SER A 244 -12.73 66.46 -77.16
C SER A 244 -13.59 67.73 -77.32
N THR A 245 -14.91 67.53 -77.42
CA THR A 245 -15.97 68.17 -76.58
C THR A 245 -17.15 67.18 -76.48
N SER A 246 -17.55 66.64 -75.31
CA SER A 246 -18.41 67.26 -74.27
C SER A 246 -19.80 67.67 -74.81
N THR A 247 -20.97 67.36 -74.21
CA THR A 247 -21.27 67.29 -72.76
C THR A 247 -22.61 66.57 -72.42
N ILE A 248 -22.62 65.71 -71.38
CA ILE A 248 -23.65 65.54 -70.30
C ILE A 248 -25.08 64.96 -70.52
N SER A 249 -25.53 64.26 -69.45
CA SER A 249 -26.91 63.82 -69.08
C SER A 249 -27.46 62.57 -69.79
N ARG A 250 -27.98 61.53 -69.11
CA ARG A 250 -28.30 61.27 -67.67
C ARG A 250 -27.90 59.82 -67.32
N VAL A 251 -27.20 59.57 -66.21
CA VAL A 251 -27.79 59.09 -64.92
C VAL A 251 -28.73 57.88 -65.11
N GLU A 252 -28.20 56.65 -65.01
CA GLU A 252 -28.81 55.51 -64.27
C GLU A 252 -27.98 54.20 -64.25
N ASP A 253 -26.89 54.06 -65.02
CA ASP A 253 -25.99 52.88 -64.96
C ASP A 253 -25.02 52.82 -63.74
N VAL A 254 -25.25 53.62 -62.69
CA VAL A 254 -24.33 53.81 -61.54
C VAL A 254 -24.74 52.99 -60.29
N ALA A 255 -25.79 52.15 -60.39
CA ALA A 255 -26.32 51.39 -59.27
C ALA A 255 -26.05 49.87 -59.30
N ARG A 256 -25.54 49.29 -60.40
CA ARG A 256 -25.40 47.82 -60.56
C ARG A 256 -23.98 47.28 -60.74
N LEU A 257 -22.95 48.13 -60.59
CA LEU A 257 -21.53 47.74 -60.44
C LEU A 257 -20.97 47.98 -59.02
N ARG A 258 -21.76 48.60 -58.13
CA ARG A 258 -21.26 49.10 -56.84
C ARG A 258 -21.07 48.06 -55.73
N GLU A 259 -21.57 46.84 -55.90
CA GLU A 259 -21.37 45.73 -54.94
C GLU A 259 -20.28 44.72 -55.37
N ILE A 260 -19.66 44.92 -56.55
CA ILE A 260 -18.56 44.06 -57.03
C ILE A 260 -17.20 44.78 -56.90
N ASP A 261 -17.17 46.11 -57.01
CA ASP A 261 -15.94 46.90 -56.85
C ASP A 261 -15.48 47.11 -55.39
N GLU A 262 -16.37 46.97 -54.38
CA GLU A 262 -15.97 47.07 -52.96
C GLU A 262 -15.02 45.94 -52.51
N SER A 263 -14.99 44.79 -53.21
CA SER A 263 -14.12 43.65 -52.89
C SER A 263 -12.65 43.86 -53.27
N PHE A 264 -12.36 44.78 -54.19
CA PHE A 264 -10.99 45.10 -54.62
C PHE A 264 -10.44 46.39 -54.00
N GLU A 265 -11.28 47.42 -53.80
CA GLU A 265 -10.85 48.65 -53.13
C GLU A 265 -10.42 48.38 -51.67
N GLU A 266 -11.12 47.51 -50.95
CA GLU A 266 -10.78 47.19 -49.56
C GLU A 266 -9.46 46.40 -49.44
N LYS A 267 -9.10 45.58 -50.44
CA LYS A 267 -7.79 44.91 -50.53
C LYS A 267 -6.68 45.90 -50.91
N TYR A 268 -6.95 46.86 -51.80
CA TYR A 268 -5.99 47.88 -52.19
C TYR A 268 -5.70 48.87 -51.05
N ILE A 269 -6.70 49.22 -50.24
CA ILE A 269 -6.56 50.02 -49.01
C ILE A 269 -5.77 49.26 -47.94
N LYS A 270 -6.04 47.97 -47.72
CA LYS A 270 -5.26 47.14 -46.78
C LYS A 270 -3.79 47.03 -47.21
N LEU A 271 -3.50 46.91 -48.51
CA LEU A 271 -2.13 46.89 -49.04
C LEU A 271 -1.41 48.26 -48.93
N ARG A 272 -2.10 49.38 -49.20
CA ARG A 272 -1.57 50.73 -48.90
C ARG A 272 -1.30 50.92 -47.40
N SER A 273 -2.14 50.41 -46.51
CA SER A 273 -1.94 50.50 -45.06
C SER A 273 -0.68 49.75 -44.59
N LEU A 274 -0.35 48.63 -45.26
CA LEU A 274 0.87 47.86 -44.99
C LEU A 274 2.12 48.60 -45.50
N ALA A 275 2.06 49.16 -46.71
CA ALA A 275 3.13 49.97 -47.29
C ALA A 275 3.42 51.24 -46.46
N VAL A 276 2.39 51.91 -45.93
CA VAL A 276 2.55 53.08 -45.04
C VAL A 276 3.13 52.68 -43.68
N LYS A 277 2.75 51.52 -43.11
CA LYS A 277 3.36 51.00 -41.87
C LYS A 277 4.83 50.58 -42.05
N LEU A 278 5.21 50.05 -43.21
CA LEU A 278 6.61 49.72 -43.53
C LEU A 278 7.44 50.99 -43.82
N LYS A 279 6.88 51.99 -44.51
CA LYS A 279 7.55 53.29 -44.70
C LYS A 279 7.76 54.05 -43.38
N LYS A 280 6.91 53.83 -42.38
CA LYS A 280 7.08 54.36 -41.01
C LYS A 280 8.17 53.64 -40.21
N LYS A 281 8.28 52.30 -40.28
CA LYS A 281 9.36 51.55 -39.61
C LYS A 281 10.76 51.84 -40.15
N VAL A 282 10.90 52.05 -41.46
CA VAL A 282 12.21 52.42 -42.05
C VAL A 282 12.65 53.81 -41.58
N ALA A 283 11.73 54.77 -41.48
CA ALA A 283 12.02 56.10 -40.94
C ALA A 283 12.44 56.07 -39.45
N GLU A 284 11.87 55.17 -38.65
CA GLU A 284 12.20 55.02 -37.22
C GLU A 284 13.55 54.31 -36.98
N GLN A 285 14.03 53.48 -37.90
CA GLN A 285 15.37 52.85 -37.79
C GLN A 285 16.52 53.68 -38.39
N THR A 286 16.28 54.54 -39.37
CA THR A 286 17.34 55.44 -39.90
C THR A 286 17.75 56.51 -38.87
N VAL A 287 16.85 56.91 -37.98
CA VAL A 287 17.11 57.94 -36.94
C VAL A 287 17.89 57.39 -35.73
N LEU A 288 17.99 56.06 -35.55
CA LEU A 288 18.80 55.46 -34.47
C LEU A 288 20.29 55.29 -34.85
N LEU A 289 20.60 55.08 -36.13
CA LEU A 289 21.98 54.85 -36.61
C LEU A 289 22.81 56.12 -36.83
N GLN A 290 22.18 57.28 -37.04
CA GLN A 290 22.88 58.57 -37.06
C GLN A 290 23.22 59.13 -35.66
N LYS A 291 22.87 58.43 -34.57
CA LYS A 291 22.92 58.98 -33.21
C LYS A 291 23.99 58.38 -32.29
N TYR A 292 24.78 57.40 -32.74
CA TYR A 292 25.73 56.68 -31.86
C TYR A 292 27.15 56.45 -32.39
N GLU A 293 27.51 56.84 -33.61
CA GLU A 293 28.84 56.52 -34.18
C GLU A 293 29.80 57.71 -34.37
N LYS A 294 29.46 58.88 -33.81
CA LYS A 294 30.32 60.02 -33.46
C LYS A 294 29.46 61.05 -32.70
N GLU A 295 29.70 61.41 -31.44
CA GLU A 295 30.86 61.17 -30.57
C GLU A 295 30.42 60.82 -29.13
N ALA A 296 30.94 59.70 -28.62
CA ALA A 296 30.97 59.40 -27.19
C ALA A 296 32.40 59.50 -26.64
N SER A 297 32.99 60.69 -26.76
CA SER A 297 34.13 61.16 -25.97
C SER A 297 34.28 62.68 -26.20
N SER A 298 33.38 63.48 -25.64
CA SER A 298 33.56 64.12 -24.32
C SER A 298 34.58 65.27 -24.34
N GLY A 299 34.25 66.51 -23.97
CA GLY A 299 32.96 67.03 -23.54
C GLY A 299 33.11 68.39 -22.84
N SER A 300 32.15 69.29 -23.05
CA SER A 300 31.96 70.59 -22.37
C SER A 300 30.71 71.24 -23.00
N SER A 301 29.73 71.80 -22.31
CA SER A 301 29.46 71.90 -20.86
C SER A 301 27.98 72.35 -20.67
N THR A 302 27.40 72.07 -19.50
CA THR A 302 26.29 72.82 -18.86
C THR A 302 25.03 73.15 -19.70
N THR A 303 23.89 72.51 -19.47
CA THR A 303 22.92 72.86 -18.39
C THR A 303 22.62 74.35 -18.24
N THR A 304 21.47 74.78 -18.76
CA THR A 304 20.46 75.73 -18.19
C THR A 304 19.55 76.15 -19.35
N ALA A 305 18.25 76.40 -19.25
CA ALA A 305 17.14 76.10 -18.35
C ALA A 305 15.94 76.79 -19.03
N SER A 306 14.72 76.25 -18.87
CA SER A 306 13.41 76.94 -19.05
C SER A 306 13.18 77.90 -20.24
N ASP A 307 12.21 77.50 -21.08
CA ASP A 307 11.16 78.33 -21.68
C ASP A 307 11.46 79.49 -22.66
N ALA A 308 10.94 79.30 -23.89
CA ALA A 308 10.17 80.20 -24.76
C ALA A 308 10.06 81.73 -24.48
N PRO A 309 9.80 82.59 -25.51
CA PRO A 309 9.86 82.37 -26.96
C PRO A 309 10.44 83.52 -27.84
N LEU A 310 10.72 83.17 -29.11
CA LEU A 310 10.45 83.96 -30.34
C LEU A 310 10.75 85.48 -30.38
N GLN A 311 11.84 85.87 -31.06
CA GLN A 311 11.78 86.95 -32.08
C GLN A 311 12.94 86.93 -33.10
N THR A 312 12.59 87.15 -34.37
CA THR A 312 13.41 87.60 -35.53
C THR A 312 14.63 86.74 -35.98
N MET A 313 14.65 86.11 -37.16
CA MET A 313 14.34 86.56 -38.54
C MET A 313 15.37 87.55 -39.17
N THR A 314 16.65 87.56 -38.75
CA THR A 314 17.60 88.56 -39.31
C THR A 314 19.07 88.14 -39.55
N LYS A 315 19.51 86.90 -39.25
CA LYS A 315 20.91 86.49 -39.52
C LYS A 315 21.13 85.30 -40.48
N ASN A 316 20.07 84.81 -41.13
CA ASN A 316 20.19 83.92 -42.31
C ASN A 316 20.72 84.62 -43.58
N LEU A 317 21.21 85.86 -43.50
CA LEU A 317 21.70 86.63 -44.64
C LEU A 317 23.22 86.84 -44.68
N GLN A 318 23.97 86.46 -43.63
CA GLN A 318 25.36 86.94 -43.44
C GLN A 318 26.47 85.87 -43.59
N THR A 319 26.19 84.58 -43.44
CA THR A 319 27.19 83.50 -43.66
C THR A 319 27.15 82.87 -45.05
N LEU A 320 26.08 83.11 -45.84
CA LEU A 320 26.08 82.87 -47.30
C LEU A 320 27.11 83.74 -48.05
N GLN A 321 27.71 84.74 -47.40
CA GLN A 321 28.89 85.46 -47.90
C GLN A 321 30.19 84.66 -47.67
N SER A 322 30.39 84.07 -46.48
CA SER A 322 31.62 83.30 -46.18
C SER A 322 31.82 82.04 -47.03
N GLU A 323 30.74 81.51 -47.62
CA GLU A 323 30.79 80.37 -48.54
C GLU A 323 31.15 80.79 -49.99
N ASN A 324 31.05 82.08 -50.33
CA ASN A 324 31.61 82.62 -51.57
C ASN A 324 33.12 82.91 -51.43
N ASP A 325 33.56 83.52 -50.32
CA ASP A 325 34.97 83.89 -50.11
C ASP A 325 35.89 82.64 -50.17
N ARG A 326 35.46 81.52 -49.59
CA ARG A 326 36.20 80.25 -49.64
C ARG A 326 36.31 79.64 -51.06
N LEU A 327 35.40 79.95 -51.97
CA LEU A 327 35.48 79.53 -53.38
C LEU A 327 36.31 80.51 -54.21
N GLN A 328 36.37 81.79 -53.81
CA GLN A 328 37.26 82.80 -54.38
C GLN A 328 38.74 82.44 -54.13
N ASP A 329 39.10 82.04 -52.90
CA ASP A 329 40.46 81.61 -52.53
C ASP A 329 40.97 80.41 -53.37
N GLN A 330 40.08 79.49 -53.76
CA GLN A 330 40.44 78.35 -54.62
C GLN A 330 40.62 78.75 -56.08
N LEU A 331 39.93 79.80 -56.55
CA LEU A 331 40.10 80.35 -57.89
C LEU A 331 41.43 81.14 -58.01
N ASP A 332 41.77 81.90 -56.97
CA ASP A 332 43.03 82.66 -56.93
C ASP A 332 44.25 81.73 -56.83
N SER A 333 44.15 80.58 -56.14
CA SER A 333 45.18 79.53 -56.15
C SER A 333 45.50 79.00 -57.56
N MET A 334 44.48 78.69 -58.37
CA MET A 334 44.63 78.28 -59.77
C MET A 334 45.17 79.41 -60.66
N THR A 335 44.81 80.66 -60.36
CA THR A 335 45.31 81.83 -61.09
C THR A 335 46.79 82.11 -60.77
N GLN A 336 47.24 81.79 -59.56
CA GLN A 336 48.64 81.91 -59.12
C GLN A 336 49.55 80.82 -59.74
N GLU A 337 49.03 79.64 -60.08
CA GLU A 337 49.76 78.64 -60.89
C GLU A 337 49.88 79.07 -62.37
N MET A 338 48.82 79.65 -62.95
CA MET A 338 48.87 80.22 -64.31
C MET A 338 49.76 81.47 -64.42
N ALA A 339 50.02 82.17 -63.32
CA ALA A 339 51.02 83.24 -63.24
C ALA A 339 52.47 82.68 -63.20
N LYS A 340 52.72 81.57 -62.49
CA LYS A 340 54.04 80.91 -62.46
C LYS A 340 54.45 80.40 -63.84
N LEU A 341 53.55 79.77 -64.59
CA LEU A 341 53.81 79.30 -65.96
C LEU A 341 53.92 80.43 -67.01
N ARG A 342 53.58 81.68 -66.68
CA ARG A 342 53.85 82.86 -67.52
C ARG A 342 55.13 83.60 -67.13
N ALA A 343 55.61 83.43 -65.90
CA ALA A 343 56.94 83.89 -65.47
C ALA A 343 58.08 82.98 -65.98
N GLU A 344 57.78 81.75 -66.39
CA GLU A 344 58.72 80.82 -67.04
C GLU A 344 58.88 81.04 -68.57
N LEU A 345 58.54 82.22 -69.09
CA LEU A 345 58.76 82.59 -70.51
C LEU A 345 60.00 83.47 -70.74
N GLU A 346 60.78 83.81 -69.69
CA GLU A 346 61.68 84.98 -69.76
C GLU A 346 63.10 84.77 -69.21
N GLN A 347 63.77 83.64 -69.53
CA GLN A 347 65.24 83.58 -69.47
C GLN A 347 65.93 82.46 -70.29
N LYS A 348 66.21 82.72 -71.57
CA LYS A 348 67.59 82.58 -72.08
C LYS A 348 67.85 83.54 -73.26
N PRO A 349 68.44 84.72 -73.00
CA PRO A 349 68.84 85.68 -74.03
C PRO A 349 70.24 85.35 -74.60
N ILE A 350 70.84 86.33 -75.31
CA ILE A 350 72.12 86.30 -76.06
C ILE A 350 71.88 85.77 -77.49
N GLU A 351 72.05 86.54 -78.57
CA GLU A 351 72.83 87.75 -78.89
C GLU A 351 71.91 88.83 -79.51
N LEU A 352 72.06 90.16 -79.43
CA LEU A 352 73.15 91.06 -79.04
C LEU A 352 74.49 90.82 -79.73
N THR A 353 74.62 91.20 -81.01
CA THR A 353 75.64 92.19 -81.44
C THR A 353 75.51 92.68 -82.90
N THR A 354 75.32 94.00 -83.04
CA THR A 354 76.03 94.94 -83.95
C THR A 354 75.81 95.02 -85.48
N MET A 355 76.02 96.26 -85.95
CA MET A 355 76.10 96.81 -87.32
C MET A 355 74.76 96.96 -88.06
N ASP A 356 74.25 98.17 -88.33
CA ASP A 356 74.86 99.45 -88.78
C ASP A 356 75.45 99.43 -90.19
N GLN A 357 74.85 100.23 -91.07
CA GLN A 357 75.46 100.72 -92.30
C GLN A 357 75.06 102.20 -92.49
N VAL A 358 75.44 103.04 -91.52
CA VAL A 358 76.18 104.31 -91.70
C VAL A 358 75.59 105.22 -92.79
N GLN A 359 75.06 106.42 -92.50
CA GLN A 359 75.84 107.55 -91.99
C GLN A 359 74.94 108.75 -91.63
N LYS A 360 75.26 109.48 -90.54
CA LYS A 360 75.21 110.97 -90.36
C LYS A 360 73.94 111.78 -90.74
N ASP A 361 73.55 112.84 -90.03
CA ASP A 361 74.29 113.73 -89.10
C ASP A 361 73.39 114.25 -87.94
N VAL A 362 73.99 115.08 -87.09
CA VAL A 362 73.51 115.58 -85.78
C VAL A 362 72.50 116.76 -85.87
N GLU A 363 71.57 116.77 -84.90
CA GLU A 363 70.77 117.86 -84.28
C GLU A 363 70.66 119.28 -84.92
N GLY A 364 69.44 119.86 -84.91
CA GLY A 364 69.25 121.25 -84.42
C GLY A 364 68.48 122.32 -85.24
N THR A 365 67.25 122.64 -84.80
CA THR A 365 66.66 124.00 -84.61
C THR A 365 66.35 125.03 -85.75
N SER A 366 65.11 125.58 -85.70
CA SER A 366 64.67 127.02 -85.79
C SER A 366 64.56 127.88 -87.10
N ILE A 367 63.30 128.15 -87.53
CA ILE A 367 62.58 129.43 -87.90
C ILE A 367 63.15 130.52 -88.91
N ASP A 368 62.36 130.77 -89.99
CA ASP A 368 62.00 131.95 -90.87
C ASP A 368 62.97 133.03 -91.48
N ARG A 369 62.72 133.43 -92.77
CA ARG A 369 62.06 134.72 -93.27
C ARG A 369 62.56 135.40 -94.60
N ASP A 370 61.63 135.71 -95.51
CA ASP A 370 61.43 136.90 -96.43
C ASP A 370 62.42 137.56 -97.47
N THR A 371 61.84 137.81 -98.67
CA THR A 371 61.79 139.06 -99.52
C THR A 371 62.72 139.40 -100.73
N LEU A 372 62.04 139.64 -101.88
CA LEU A 372 62.24 140.65 -102.96
C LEU A 372 63.51 140.63 -103.88
N GLU A 373 63.59 141.29 -105.06
CA GLU A 373 62.67 141.74 -106.15
C GLU A 373 63.47 142.66 -107.12
N THR A 374 62.99 142.92 -108.35
CA THR A 374 63.49 143.95 -109.34
C THR A 374 64.94 143.79 -109.88
N THR A 375 65.32 144.14 -111.12
CA THR A 375 64.63 144.52 -112.39
C THR A 375 65.24 143.67 -113.54
N LEU A 376 64.63 143.38 -114.70
CA LEU A 376 63.32 143.71 -115.30
C LEU A 376 63.18 145.10 -115.98
N ARG A 377 63.79 145.34 -117.17
CA ARG A 377 63.15 146.19 -118.22
C ARG A 377 63.62 146.12 -119.68
N GLU A 378 64.92 146.11 -120.01
CA GLU A 378 65.37 146.44 -121.39
C GLU A 378 65.18 145.32 -122.45
N TYR A 379 64.43 144.29 -122.10
CA TYR A 379 63.96 143.18 -122.93
C TYR A 379 63.25 143.53 -124.26
N GLN A 380 63.04 144.80 -124.60
CA GLN A 380 61.82 145.20 -125.33
C GLN A 380 61.86 145.13 -126.87
N THR A 381 63.02 145.21 -127.53
CA THR A 381 63.10 145.20 -129.01
C THR A 381 63.49 143.83 -129.59
N GLN A 382 64.18 142.97 -128.82
CA GLN A 382 64.31 141.53 -129.13
C GLN A 382 62.94 140.84 -129.25
N ILE A 383 61.90 141.39 -128.62
CA ILE A 383 60.52 140.85 -128.59
C ILE A 383 59.96 140.58 -129.99
N GLN A 384 60.25 141.39 -131.01
CA GLN A 384 59.51 141.27 -132.27
C GLN A 384 59.96 140.09 -133.14
N ASN A 385 61.25 139.75 -133.13
CA ASN A 385 61.74 138.51 -133.77
C ASN A 385 61.47 137.28 -132.88
N LEU A 386 61.69 137.40 -131.56
CA LEU A 386 61.32 136.35 -130.60
C LEU A 386 59.82 136.03 -130.62
N LYS A 387 58.93 136.94 -131.03
CA LYS A 387 57.49 136.68 -131.13
C LYS A 387 57.15 135.56 -132.11
N ARG A 388 57.73 135.56 -133.31
CA ARG A 388 57.46 134.51 -134.31
C ARG A 388 58.01 133.16 -133.89
N GLU A 389 59.15 133.14 -133.20
CA GLU A 389 59.77 131.93 -132.66
C GLU A 389 58.99 131.38 -131.45
N LYS A 390 58.50 132.28 -130.58
CA LYS A 390 57.63 131.96 -129.45
C LYS A 390 56.30 131.31 -129.89
N ASP A 391 55.68 131.82 -130.93
CA ASP A 391 54.39 131.30 -131.41
C ASP A 391 54.53 129.85 -131.93
N ALA A 392 55.67 129.51 -132.56
CA ALA A 392 56.00 128.13 -132.94
C ALA A 392 56.24 127.23 -131.71
N PHE A 393 57.02 127.70 -130.73
CA PHE A 393 57.28 126.95 -129.49
C PHE A 393 56.02 126.73 -128.63
N GLN A 394 55.05 127.63 -128.67
CA GLN A 394 53.81 127.50 -127.90
C GLN A 394 52.88 126.39 -128.39
N MET A 395 52.94 126.00 -129.67
CA MET A 395 52.12 124.91 -130.20
C MET A 395 52.66 123.55 -129.72
N VAL A 396 53.97 123.30 -129.84
CA VAL A 396 54.61 122.06 -129.38
C VAL A 396 54.42 121.84 -127.87
N LYS A 397 54.50 122.91 -127.05
CA LYS A 397 54.27 122.79 -125.60
C LYS A 397 52.86 122.30 -125.27
N LYS A 398 51.82 122.80 -125.96
CA LYS A 398 50.43 122.38 -125.70
C LYS A 398 50.20 120.91 -126.01
N GLU A 399 50.90 120.36 -127.00
CA GLU A 399 50.79 118.96 -127.41
C GLU A 399 51.38 118.02 -126.33
N ILE A 400 52.56 118.37 -125.78
CA ILE A 400 53.20 117.64 -124.67
C ILE A 400 52.38 117.73 -123.36
N ASP A 401 51.79 118.89 -123.07
CA ASP A 401 50.94 119.07 -121.88
C ASP A 401 49.64 118.24 -121.97
N ALA A 402 49.09 118.03 -123.18
CA ALA A 402 47.91 117.20 -123.41
C ALA A 402 48.20 115.69 -123.22
N GLU A 403 49.34 115.20 -123.72
CA GLU A 403 49.76 113.80 -123.56
C GLU A 403 49.99 113.43 -122.07
N ASN A 404 50.62 114.32 -121.30
CA ASN A 404 50.84 114.13 -119.87
C ASN A 404 49.53 114.01 -119.06
N GLN A 405 48.49 114.78 -119.40
CA GLN A 405 47.19 114.63 -118.76
C GLN A 405 46.55 113.26 -119.04
N ARG A 406 46.68 112.76 -120.28
CA ARG A 406 46.10 111.46 -120.67
C ARG A 406 46.72 110.30 -119.88
N LEU A 407 48.04 110.24 -119.76
CA LEU A 407 48.73 109.18 -119.00
C LEU A 407 48.34 109.16 -117.51
N LYS A 408 48.12 110.33 -116.91
CA LYS A 408 47.76 110.48 -115.48
C LYS A 408 46.37 109.91 -115.15
N VAL A 409 45.43 109.94 -116.10
CA VAL A 409 44.10 109.33 -115.94
C VAL A 409 44.19 107.81 -115.98
N THR A 410 44.98 107.25 -116.90
CA THR A 410 45.13 105.80 -117.06
C THR A 410 45.76 105.14 -115.82
N LEU A 411 46.73 105.81 -115.17
CA LEU A 411 47.37 105.29 -113.96
C LEU A 411 46.37 105.11 -112.81
N LYS A 412 45.54 106.15 -112.55
CA LYS A 412 44.51 106.11 -111.49
C LYS A 412 43.46 105.01 -111.69
N ALA A 413 43.13 104.68 -112.94
CA ALA A 413 42.19 103.59 -113.22
C ALA A 413 42.75 102.23 -112.78
N LYS A 414 44.05 101.98 -113.01
CA LYS A 414 44.71 100.72 -112.64
C LYS A 414 44.94 100.57 -111.13
N GLU A 415 45.17 101.67 -110.41
CA GLU A 415 45.26 101.65 -108.94
C GLU A 415 43.94 101.17 -108.29
N LYS A 416 42.79 101.60 -108.83
CA LYS A 416 41.47 101.22 -108.30
C LYS A 416 41.14 99.74 -108.49
N GLU A 417 41.41 99.18 -109.67
CA GLU A 417 41.22 97.74 -109.94
C GLU A 417 42.05 96.86 -109.00
N LEU A 418 43.28 97.28 -108.66
CA LEU A 418 44.15 96.53 -107.75
C LEU A 418 43.60 96.49 -106.31
N THR A 419 43.00 97.60 -105.84
CA THR A 419 42.39 97.65 -104.50
C THR A 419 41.13 96.78 -104.39
N GLU A 420 40.27 96.78 -105.40
CA GLU A 420 39.02 95.98 -105.38
C GLU A 420 39.29 94.47 -105.39
N GLY A 421 40.34 94.01 -106.08
CA GLY A 421 40.74 92.60 -106.09
C GLY A 421 41.31 92.08 -104.76
N LEU A 422 41.92 92.95 -103.95
CA LEU A 422 42.46 92.58 -102.63
C LEU A 422 41.36 92.36 -101.59
N GLU A 423 40.29 93.16 -101.64
CA GLU A 423 39.15 93.05 -100.71
C GLU A 423 38.42 91.70 -100.88
N GLN A 424 38.13 91.31 -102.13
CA GLN A 424 37.43 90.05 -102.45
C GLN A 424 38.20 88.79 -101.99
N GLN A 425 39.54 88.79 -102.10
CA GLN A 425 40.34 87.65 -101.68
C GLN A 425 40.31 87.44 -100.14
N LYS A 426 40.15 88.52 -99.38
CA LYS A 426 40.08 88.50 -97.92
C LYS A 426 38.75 87.92 -97.41
N GLU A 427 37.65 88.23 -98.09
CA GLU A 427 36.30 87.80 -97.73
C GLU A 427 36.12 86.29 -97.92
N LEU A 428 36.44 85.76 -99.11
CA LEU A 428 36.42 84.33 -99.45
C LEU A 428 37.25 83.47 -98.47
N LYS A 429 38.39 83.99 -97.99
CA LYS A 429 39.24 83.28 -97.03
C LYS A 429 38.60 83.16 -95.65
N SER A 430 37.73 84.08 -95.27
CA SER A 430 37.02 84.07 -93.99
C SER A 430 35.86 83.07 -93.94
N GLU A 431 35.16 82.87 -95.05
CA GLU A 431 34.07 81.89 -95.15
C GLU A 431 34.59 80.44 -95.18
N LEU A 432 35.71 80.21 -95.87
CA LEU A 432 36.37 78.91 -95.91
C LEU A 432 36.77 78.39 -94.52
N GLU A 433 37.24 79.27 -93.62
CA GLU A 433 37.59 78.90 -92.25
C GLU A 433 36.36 78.71 -91.35
N ARG A 434 35.27 79.49 -91.52
CA ARG A 434 34.01 79.23 -90.82
C ARG A 434 33.45 77.84 -91.12
N SER A 435 33.45 77.45 -92.40
CA SER A 435 32.98 76.13 -92.85
C SER A 435 33.75 74.97 -92.19
N LYS A 436 35.09 75.03 -92.19
CA LYS A 436 35.95 74.01 -91.55
C LYS A 436 35.71 73.89 -90.04
N LEU A 437 35.45 75.00 -89.35
CA LEU A 437 35.16 75.01 -87.91
C LEU A 437 33.80 74.38 -87.59
N ALA A 438 32.79 74.58 -88.44
CA ALA A 438 31.47 73.96 -88.26
C ALA A 438 31.53 72.43 -88.40
N VAL A 439 32.19 71.91 -89.44
CA VAL A 439 32.34 70.46 -89.67
C VAL A 439 33.08 69.77 -88.51
N LYS A 440 34.15 70.40 -87.99
CA LYS A 440 34.89 69.84 -86.84
C LYS A 440 34.03 69.75 -85.57
N LYS A 441 33.20 70.75 -85.29
CA LYS A 441 32.28 70.72 -84.13
C LYS A 441 31.21 69.64 -84.26
N ALA A 442 30.66 69.45 -85.47
CA ALA A 442 29.69 68.39 -85.72
C ALA A 442 30.29 66.98 -85.47
N ASN A 443 31.47 66.69 -86.03
CA ASN A 443 32.13 65.39 -85.82
C ASN A 443 32.49 65.11 -84.36
N VAL A 444 32.93 66.12 -83.59
CA VAL A 444 33.21 65.96 -82.16
C VAL A 444 31.93 65.65 -81.40
N LEU A 445 30.83 66.38 -81.66
CA LEU A 445 29.54 66.12 -81.02
C LEU A 445 29.01 64.72 -81.35
N THR A 446 29.13 64.25 -82.59
CA THR A 446 28.73 62.88 -82.96
C THR A 446 29.58 61.83 -82.23
N LEU A 447 30.90 62.01 -82.12
CA LEU A 447 31.77 61.09 -81.38
C LEU A 447 31.48 61.10 -79.87
N GLU A 448 31.16 62.26 -79.29
CA GLU A 448 30.72 62.37 -77.90
C GLU A 448 29.36 61.68 -77.70
N MET A 449 28.40 61.89 -78.61
CA MET A 449 27.08 61.25 -78.56
C MET A 449 27.20 59.73 -78.68
N GLU A 450 27.99 59.21 -79.63
CA GLU A 450 28.30 57.77 -79.73
C GLU A 450 29.03 57.24 -78.49
N ALA A 451 29.88 58.04 -77.83
CA ALA A 451 30.55 57.64 -76.59
C ALA A 451 29.56 57.55 -75.41
N TYR A 452 28.62 58.50 -75.32
CA TYR A 452 27.52 58.43 -74.36
C TYR A 452 26.55 57.29 -74.66
N GLU A 453 26.22 57.02 -75.93
CA GLU A 453 25.38 55.90 -76.35
C GLU A 453 26.02 54.55 -76.02
N ARG A 454 27.31 54.35 -76.36
CA ARG A 454 28.06 53.14 -75.94
C ARG A 454 28.12 53.01 -74.42
N SER A 455 28.36 54.09 -73.69
CA SER A 455 28.39 54.09 -72.22
C SER A 455 27.01 53.78 -71.61
N LEU A 456 25.93 54.27 -72.21
CA LEU A 456 24.55 53.96 -71.82
C LEU A 456 24.19 52.50 -72.14
N GLU A 457 24.61 51.96 -73.28
CA GLU A 457 24.38 50.56 -73.66
C GLU A 457 25.22 49.59 -72.80
N GLU A 458 26.47 49.94 -72.50
CA GLU A 458 27.28 49.24 -71.49
C GLU A 458 26.64 49.32 -70.09
N LEU A 459 26.09 50.47 -69.69
CA LEU A 459 25.42 50.61 -68.41
C LEU A 459 24.10 49.81 -68.38
N ASN A 460 23.37 49.76 -69.49
CA ASN A 460 22.11 49.04 -69.62
C ASN A 460 22.34 47.51 -69.65
N THR A 461 23.38 47.03 -70.34
CA THR A 461 23.79 45.61 -70.29
C THR A 461 24.33 45.22 -68.90
N LYS A 462 25.10 46.10 -68.23
CA LYS A 462 25.50 45.91 -66.81
C LYS A 462 24.30 45.96 -65.86
N LEU A 463 23.27 46.73 -66.17
CA LEU A 463 22.03 46.78 -65.40
C LEU A 463 21.20 45.51 -65.60
N GLU A 464 21.06 45.03 -66.84
CA GLU A 464 20.27 43.83 -67.15
C GLU A 464 20.94 42.56 -66.60
N THR A 465 22.26 42.43 -66.71
CA THR A 465 23.02 41.33 -66.06
C THR A 465 22.95 41.40 -64.53
N LYS A 466 22.87 42.59 -63.92
CA LYS A 466 22.55 42.73 -62.49
C LYS A 466 21.11 42.33 -62.17
N LYS A 467 20.12 42.65 -63.02
CA LYS A 467 18.73 42.19 -62.83
C LYS A 467 18.60 40.67 -62.95
N THR A 468 19.30 40.02 -63.88
CA THR A 468 19.29 38.56 -63.99
C THR A 468 19.96 37.92 -62.77
N LEU A 469 21.11 38.44 -62.33
CA LEU A 469 21.77 37.97 -61.11
C LEU A 469 20.90 38.16 -59.85
N VAL A 470 20.18 39.29 -59.74
CA VAL A 470 19.21 39.51 -58.65
C VAL A 470 18.08 38.48 -58.70
N LYS A 471 17.49 38.21 -59.87
CA LYS A 471 16.45 37.17 -60.02
C LYS A 471 16.97 35.76 -59.72
N GLU A 472 18.22 35.46 -60.08
CA GLU A 472 18.87 34.19 -59.74
C GLU A 472 19.07 34.06 -58.23
N LEU A 473 19.58 35.11 -57.57
CA LEU A 473 19.73 35.15 -56.12
C LEU A 473 18.38 35.05 -55.39
N GLU A 474 17.36 35.79 -55.83
CA GLU A 474 15.97 35.67 -55.35
C GLU A 474 15.47 34.23 -55.51
N GLY A 475 15.69 33.59 -56.66
CA GLY A 475 15.35 32.19 -56.90
C GLY A 475 16.08 31.20 -55.98
N THR A 476 17.37 31.45 -55.67
CA THR A 476 18.11 30.63 -54.70
C THR A 476 17.61 30.83 -53.27
N ILE A 477 17.24 32.06 -52.88
CA ILE A 477 16.63 32.36 -51.57
C ILE A 477 15.28 31.67 -51.46
N ASP A 478 14.44 31.72 -52.49
CA ASP A 478 13.15 31.04 -52.57
C ASP A 478 13.28 29.51 -52.40
N MET A 479 14.30 28.93 -53.05
CA MET A 479 14.61 27.49 -52.93
C MET A 479 15.15 27.13 -51.53
N GLN A 480 16.00 27.97 -50.95
CA GLN A 480 16.47 27.82 -49.56
C GLN A 480 15.33 27.99 -48.55
N GLU A 481 14.39 28.90 -48.77
CA GLU A 481 13.19 29.05 -47.94
C GLU A 481 12.30 27.80 -47.99
N ARG A 482 12.07 27.23 -49.19
CA ARG A 482 11.30 25.99 -49.33
C ARG A 482 12.00 24.81 -48.64
N SER A 483 13.33 24.73 -48.75
CA SER A 483 14.14 23.75 -48.02
C SER A 483 14.04 23.94 -46.50
N MET A 484 14.18 25.17 -46.00
CA MET A 484 14.01 25.48 -44.57
C MET A 484 12.59 25.18 -44.07
N LYS A 485 11.54 25.43 -44.87
CA LYS A 485 10.15 25.10 -44.51
C LYS A 485 9.97 23.58 -44.41
N SER A 486 10.53 22.81 -45.36
CA SER A 486 10.53 21.34 -45.33
C SER A 486 11.29 20.78 -44.12
N LEU A 487 12.51 21.28 -43.85
CA LEU A 487 13.31 20.86 -42.69
C LEU A 487 12.63 21.21 -41.36
N LYS A 488 11.98 22.37 -41.26
CA LYS A 488 11.17 22.73 -40.07
C LYS A 488 9.99 21.78 -39.89
N GLN A 489 9.31 21.40 -40.96
CA GLN A 489 8.21 20.43 -40.89
C GLN A 489 8.71 19.03 -40.48
N GLN A 490 9.88 18.62 -40.96
CA GLN A 490 10.53 17.37 -40.52
C GLN A 490 10.95 17.41 -39.05
N LEU A 491 11.46 18.56 -38.55
CA LEU A 491 11.75 18.73 -37.12
C LEU A 491 10.49 18.60 -36.26
N VAL A 492 9.38 19.25 -36.65
CA VAL A 492 8.10 19.13 -35.92
C VAL A 492 7.61 17.68 -35.87
N ILE A 493 7.66 16.94 -36.98
CA ILE A 493 7.27 15.51 -37.00
C ILE A 493 8.19 14.66 -36.10
N LEU A 494 9.49 14.97 -36.05
CA LEU A 494 10.44 14.30 -35.17
C LEU A 494 10.22 14.65 -33.70
N GLU A 495 9.84 15.89 -33.39
CA GLU A 495 9.49 16.36 -32.04
C GLU A 495 8.20 15.69 -31.55
N GLU A 496 7.15 15.64 -32.38
CA GLU A 496 5.90 14.90 -32.12
C GLU A 496 6.15 13.39 -31.93
N SER A 497 7.02 12.81 -32.77
CA SER A 497 7.42 11.39 -32.64
C SER A 497 8.24 11.14 -31.37
N LEU A 498 9.10 12.07 -30.97
CA LEU A 498 9.87 11.96 -29.72
C LEU A 498 8.96 12.10 -28.50
N GLU A 499 8.03 13.06 -28.50
CA GLU A 499 7.11 13.28 -27.39
C GLU A 499 6.13 12.11 -27.21
N SER A 500 5.59 11.57 -28.30
CA SER A 500 4.75 10.36 -28.26
C SER A 500 5.53 9.13 -27.78
N GLN A 501 6.78 8.94 -28.22
CA GLN A 501 7.64 7.86 -27.72
C GLN A 501 8.01 8.04 -26.24
N GLN A 502 8.26 9.27 -25.77
CA GLN A 502 8.47 9.56 -24.36
C GLN A 502 7.22 9.31 -23.53
N LYS A 503 6.03 9.65 -24.04
CA LYS A 503 4.75 9.37 -23.39
C LYS A 503 4.56 7.85 -23.25
N HIS A 504 4.77 7.09 -24.33
CA HIS A 504 4.68 5.63 -24.30
C HIS A 504 5.71 5.01 -23.33
N SER A 505 6.93 5.55 -23.25
CA SER A 505 7.92 5.12 -22.26
C SER A 505 7.50 5.41 -20.81
N ARG A 506 6.80 6.52 -20.54
CA ARG A 506 6.21 6.83 -19.22
C ARG A 506 5.06 5.88 -18.89
N GLU A 507 4.18 5.61 -19.84
CA GLU A 507 3.06 4.65 -19.70
C GLU A 507 3.59 3.23 -19.43
N LEU A 508 4.60 2.77 -20.18
CA LEU A 508 5.24 1.47 -19.97
C LEU A 508 5.93 1.38 -18.60
N LYS A 509 6.59 2.47 -18.16
CA LYS A 509 7.18 2.54 -16.81
C LYS A 509 6.10 2.44 -15.73
N GLN A 510 5.00 3.18 -15.88
CA GLN A 510 3.88 3.12 -14.93
C GLN A 510 3.26 1.72 -14.86
N GLU A 511 3.10 1.03 -15.99
CA GLU A 511 2.63 -0.36 -16.01
C GLU A 511 3.65 -1.30 -15.33
N VAL A 512 4.95 -1.14 -15.57
CA VAL A 512 5.99 -1.90 -14.85
C VAL A 512 5.93 -1.67 -13.34
N ASP A 513 5.78 -0.42 -12.89
CA ASP A 513 5.66 -0.08 -11.46
C ASP A 513 4.39 -0.71 -10.84
N VAL A 514 3.26 -0.72 -11.58
CA VAL A 514 2.02 -1.40 -11.17
C VAL A 514 2.19 -2.92 -11.10
N GLN A 515 2.87 -3.54 -12.07
CA GLN A 515 3.13 -4.97 -12.08
C GLN A 515 4.12 -5.39 -10.98
N GLN A 516 5.12 -4.56 -10.66
CA GLN A 516 5.97 -4.74 -9.48
C GLN A 516 5.19 -4.64 -8.17
N GLY A 517 4.22 -3.73 -8.08
CA GLY A 517 3.29 -3.64 -6.95
C GLY A 517 2.46 -4.92 -6.77
N LYS A 518 1.86 -5.41 -7.86
CA LYS A 518 1.11 -6.69 -7.88
C LYS A 518 2.01 -7.89 -7.52
N LEU A 519 3.25 -7.91 -8.01
CA LEU A 519 4.22 -8.96 -7.69
C LEU A 519 4.52 -8.98 -6.18
N ARG A 520 4.84 -7.83 -5.57
CA ARG A 520 5.07 -7.73 -4.12
C ARG A 520 3.85 -8.14 -3.30
N GLN A 521 2.64 -7.78 -3.75
CA GLN A 521 1.40 -8.23 -3.09
C GLN A 521 1.22 -9.75 -3.18
N SER A 522 1.49 -10.34 -4.34
CA SER A 522 1.45 -11.79 -4.56
C SER A 522 2.52 -12.53 -3.74
N GLU A 523 3.74 -11.98 -3.64
CA GLU A 523 4.81 -12.52 -2.79
C GLU A 523 4.44 -12.45 -1.30
N HIS A 524 3.80 -11.37 -0.86
CA HIS A 524 3.30 -11.24 0.51
C HIS A 524 2.20 -12.27 0.80
N GLN A 525 1.19 -12.39 -0.07
CA GLN A 525 0.15 -13.43 0.04
C GLN A 525 0.73 -14.85 0.02
N ARG A 526 1.73 -15.11 -0.83
CA ARG A 526 2.46 -16.39 -0.85
C ARG A 526 3.16 -16.66 0.48
N MET A 527 3.75 -15.63 1.10
CA MET A 527 4.42 -15.73 2.39
C MET A 527 3.41 -15.99 3.53
N GLU A 528 2.26 -15.30 3.54
CA GLU A 528 1.16 -15.56 4.48
C GLU A 528 0.62 -16.99 4.36
N LEU A 529 0.33 -17.45 3.13
CA LEU A 529 -0.11 -18.83 2.87
C LEU A 529 0.96 -19.87 3.25
N THR A 530 2.24 -19.54 3.07
CA THR A 530 3.34 -20.43 3.51
C THR A 530 3.37 -20.53 5.03
N GLY A 531 3.19 -19.42 5.75
CA GLY A 531 3.09 -19.41 7.21
C GLY A 531 1.89 -20.20 7.72
N GLN A 532 0.72 -20.03 7.11
CA GLN A 532 -0.49 -20.81 7.45
C GLN A 532 -0.30 -22.32 7.20
N LEU A 533 0.38 -22.70 6.12
CA LEU A 533 0.73 -24.11 5.85
C LEU A 533 1.74 -24.67 6.87
N GLU A 534 2.63 -23.84 7.40
CA GLU A 534 3.56 -24.23 8.45
C GLU A 534 2.83 -24.38 9.80
N GLU A 535 1.96 -23.42 10.18
CA GLU A 535 1.10 -23.50 11.36
C GLU A 535 0.18 -24.74 11.35
N LEU A 536 -0.43 -25.07 10.19
CA LEU A 536 -1.27 -26.26 10.02
C LEU A 536 -0.48 -27.57 10.11
N ARG A 537 0.78 -27.61 9.66
CA ARG A 537 1.67 -28.77 9.88
C ARG A 537 2.01 -28.93 11.36
N ASP A 538 2.32 -27.82 12.01
CA ASP A 538 2.60 -27.71 13.44
C ASP A 538 1.40 -28.20 14.29
N GLU A 539 0.18 -27.87 13.89
CA GLU A 539 -1.04 -28.37 14.53
C GLU A 539 -1.32 -29.84 14.21
N HIS A 540 -1.15 -30.27 12.97
CA HIS A 540 -1.24 -31.68 12.58
C HIS A 540 -0.28 -32.56 13.39
N ASP A 541 0.97 -32.14 13.56
CA ASP A 541 1.97 -32.92 14.30
C ASP A 541 1.71 -32.93 15.81
N ARG A 542 1.15 -31.85 16.38
CA ARG A 542 0.63 -31.85 17.76
C ARG A 542 -0.57 -32.79 17.93
N LEU A 543 -1.52 -32.78 16.99
CA LEU A 543 -2.67 -33.69 17.01
C LEU A 543 -2.22 -35.13 16.86
N LYS A 544 -1.27 -35.42 15.97
CA LYS A 544 -0.65 -36.73 15.79
C LYS A 544 0.06 -37.22 17.05
N GLN A 545 0.81 -36.35 17.74
CA GLN A 545 1.41 -36.67 19.04
C GLN A 545 0.34 -36.94 20.10
N LYS A 546 -0.75 -36.18 20.14
CA LYS A 546 -1.88 -36.43 21.05
C LYS A 546 -2.58 -37.76 20.76
N VAL A 547 -2.78 -38.13 19.49
CA VAL A 547 -3.34 -39.43 19.11
C VAL A 547 -2.42 -40.57 19.54
N GLU A 548 -1.10 -40.42 19.39
CA GLU A 548 -0.14 -41.44 19.82
C GLU A 548 -0.07 -41.57 21.35
N ASN A 549 -0.10 -40.45 22.09
CA ASN A 549 -0.22 -40.48 23.55
C ASN A 549 -1.51 -41.20 24.00
N ASN A 550 -2.66 -40.85 23.41
CA ASN A 550 -3.93 -41.52 23.68
C ASN A 550 -3.87 -43.03 23.34
N ARG A 551 -3.13 -43.43 22.29
CA ARG A 551 -2.93 -44.84 21.93
C ARG A 551 -2.14 -45.58 23.01
N VAL A 552 -1.07 -44.97 23.52
CA VAL A 552 -0.27 -45.52 24.63
C VAL A 552 -1.08 -45.61 25.92
N GLU A 553 -1.90 -44.61 26.25
CA GLU A 553 -2.81 -44.63 27.40
C GLU A 553 -3.85 -45.76 27.28
N LEU A 554 -4.44 -45.96 26.10
CA LEU A 554 -5.37 -47.07 25.83
C LEU A 554 -4.68 -48.44 25.94
N GLU A 555 -3.45 -48.58 25.45
CA GLU A 555 -2.65 -49.81 25.58
C GLU A 555 -2.30 -50.11 27.05
N GLN A 556 -1.97 -49.08 27.85
CA GLN A 556 -1.73 -49.22 29.28
C GLN A 556 -3.02 -49.65 30.03
N ILE A 557 -4.15 -49.01 29.76
CA ILE A 557 -5.46 -49.39 30.35
C ILE A 557 -5.84 -50.83 29.94
N ALA A 558 -5.56 -51.24 28.71
CA ALA A 558 -5.79 -52.62 28.26
C ALA A 558 -4.91 -53.63 29.02
N ALA A 559 -3.63 -53.32 29.23
CA ALA A 559 -2.71 -54.16 30.00
C ALA A 559 -3.10 -54.27 31.48
N ASP A 560 -3.50 -53.17 32.12
CA ASP A 560 -3.98 -53.18 33.51
C ASP A 560 -5.32 -53.91 33.66
N LYS A 561 -6.20 -53.82 32.65
CA LYS A 561 -7.41 -54.64 32.57
C LYS A 561 -7.09 -56.12 32.43
N GLU A 562 -6.15 -56.51 31.56
CA GLU A 562 -5.74 -57.91 31.41
C GLU A 562 -5.14 -58.47 32.72
N LYS A 563 -4.27 -57.70 33.37
CA LYS A 563 -3.66 -58.04 34.66
C LYS A 563 -4.69 -58.21 35.78
N THR A 564 -5.70 -57.33 35.86
CA THR A 564 -6.77 -57.44 36.86
C THR A 564 -7.73 -58.59 36.55
N CYS A 565 -8.11 -58.80 35.28
CA CYS A 565 -8.88 -59.97 34.87
C CYS A 565 -8.16 -61.29 35.18
N GLY A 566 -6.86 -61.40 34.87
CA GLY A 566 -6.05 -62.58 35.19
C GLY A 566 -5.94 -62.83 36.70
N SER A 567 -5.82 -61.77 37.51
CA SER A 567 -5.80 -61.88 38.97
C SER A 567 -7.14 -62.41 39.52
N LEU A 568 -8.25 -61.86 39.05
CA LEU A 568 -9.60 -62.32 39.40
C LEU A 568 -9.89 -63.75 38.93
N GLU A 569 -9.34 -64.16 37.78
CA GLU A 569 -9.47 -65.54 37.29
C GLU A 569 -8.66 -66.52 38.15
N VAL A 570 -7.47 -66.15 38.60
CA VAL A 570 -6.69 -66.94 39.57
C VAL A 570 -7.44 -67.07 40.90
N GLU A 571 -7.99 -65.96 41.43
CA GLU A 571 -8.78 -65.97 42.67
C GLU A 571 -10.04 -66.83 42.55
N LYS A 572 -10.81 -66.66 41.46
CA LYS A 572 -11.97 -67.51 41.13
C LYS A 572 -11.59 -68.99 41.09
N ASN A 573 -10.47 -69.33 40.45
CA ASN A 573 -10.00 -70.71 40.37
C ASN A 573 -9.52 -71.26 41.73
N ALA A 574 -9.01 -70.41 42.63
CA ALA A 574 -8.69 -70.80 44.00
C ALA A 574 -9.96 -71.05 44.84
N LEU A 575 -10.95 -70.15 44.78
CA LEU A 575 -12.24 -70.29 45.46
C LEU A 575 -13.03 -71.50 44.94
N LEU A 576 -13.00 -71.78 43.63
CA LEU A 576 -13.61 -72.99 43.06
C LEU A 576 -12.96 -74.27 43.60
N LYS A 577 -11.63 -74.32 43.70
CA LYS A 577 -10.92 -75.46 44.33
C LYS A 577 -11.32 -75.61 45.80
N GLN A 578 -11.41 -74.52 46.54
CA GLN A 578 -11.81 -74.53 47.95
C GLN A 578 -13.26 -75.02 48.13
N ASN A 579 -14.19 -74.62 47.26
CA ASN A 579 -15.55 -75.14 47.26
C ASN A 579 -15.56 -76.66 47.00
N VAL A 580 -14.84 -77.16 46.00
CA VAL A 580 -14.77 -78.61 45.71
C VAL A 580 -14.20 -79.40 46.91
N THR A 581 -13.20 -78.87 47.63
CA THR A 581 -12.71 -79.52 48.85
C THR A 581 -13.75 -79.52 49.97
N LEU A 582 -14.44 -78.41 50.20
CA LEU A 582 -15.50 -78.31 51.22
C LEU A 582 -16.72 -79.18 50.87
N GLU A 583 -17.08 -79.30 49.59
CA GLU A 583 -18.13 -80.21 49.11
C GLU A 583 -17.75 -81.68 49.34
N SER A 584 -16.46 -82.03 49.16
CA SER A 584 -15.94 -83.37 49.46
C SER A 584 -15.99 -83.67 50.96
N GLU A 585 -15.53 -82.73 51.80
CA GLU A 585 -15.59 -82.86 53.27
C GLU A 585 -17.03 -82.99 53.77
N LEU A 586 -17.96 -82.18 53.22
CA LEU A 586 -19.39 -82.29 53.53
C LEU A 586 -20.00 -83.61 53.07
N ALA A 587 -19.56 -84.17 51.93
CA ALA A 587 -20.00 -85.48 51.47
C ALA A 587 -19.50 -86.60 52.38
N GLU A 588 -18.25 -86.50 52.86
CA GLU A 588 -17.67 -87.45 53.81
C GLU A 588 -18.34 -87.38 55.19
N LEU A 589 -18.54 -86.18 55.75
CA LEU A 589 -19.31 -85.98 56.98
C LEU A 589 -20.76 -86.48 56.87
N ARG A 590 -21.43 -86.28 55.73
CA ARG A 590 -22.77 -86.85 55.48
C ARG A 590 -22.76 -88.38 55.47
N LYS A 591 -21.71 -88.99 54.92
CA LYS A 591 -21.51 -90.45 54.92
C LYS A 591 -21.23 -90.96 56.34
N GLU A 592 -20.44 -90.25 57.15
CA GLU A 592 -20.21 -90.58 58.56
C GLU A 592 -21.50 -90.47 59.38
N ILE A 593 -22.27 -89.39 59.24
CA ILE A 593 -23.57 -89.22 59.92
C ILE A 593 -24.54 -90.35 59.52
N SER A 594 -24.59 -90.72 58.24
CA SER A 594 -25.39 -91.86 57.76
C SER A 594 -24.94 -93.18 58.41
N GLY A 595 -23.62 -93.43 58.48
CA GLY A 595 -23.05 -94.58 59.17
C GLY A 595 -23.38 -94.62 60.65
N LYS A 596 -23.27 -93.48 61.36
CA LYS A 596 -23.65 -93.36 62.77
C LYS A 596 -25.15 -93.49 63.01
N GLN A 597 -25.98 -93.02 62.09
CA GLN A 597 -27.42 -93.24 62.15
C GLN A 597 -27.76 -94.73 61.99
N GLN A 598 -27.10 -95.44 61.07
CA GLN A 598 -27.25 -96.89 60.93
C GLN A 598 -26.79 -97.64 62.19
N GLU A 599 -25.61 -97.32 62.75
CA GLU A 599 -25.13 -97.89 64.02
C GLU A 599 -26.15 -97.68 65.16
N LEU A 600 -26.75 -96.49 65.23
CA LEU A 600 -27.74 -96.12 66.25
C LEU A 600 -29.06 -96.89 66.04
N ASP A 601 -29.52 -97.06 64.80
CA ASP A 601 -30.71 -97.84 64.49
C ASP A 601 -30.48 -99.35 64.68
N ASP A 602 -29.29 -99.87 64.38
CA ASP A 602 -28.89 -101.25 64.72
C ASP A 602 -28.98 -101.45 66.25
N VAL A 603 -28.36 -100.57 67.05
CA VAL A 603 -28.45 -100.58 68.53
C VAL A 603 -29.90 -100.42 69.01
N ARG A 604 -30.76 -99.64 68.33
CA ARG A 604 -32.20 -99.58 68.65
C ARG A 604 -32.91 -100.90 68.37
N THR A 605 -32.58 -101.62 67.29
CA THR A 605 -33.16 -102.95 67.03
C THR A 605 -32.67 -104.00 68.02
N GLU A 606 -31.40 -103.94 68.42
CA GLU A 606 -30.85 -104.78 69.51
C GLU A 606 -31.54 -104.47 70.83
N PHE A 607 -31.72 -103.19 71.18
CA PHE A 607 -32.42 -102.75 72.38
C PHE A 607 -33.91 -103.12 72.36
N ALA A 608 -34.59 -103.02 71.22
CA ALA A 608 -35.97 -103.50 71.08
C ALA A 608 -36.05 -105.02 71.27
N SER A 609 -35.11 -105.77 70.69
CA SER A 609 -34.98 -107.22 70.86
C SER A 609 -34.62 -107.63 72.29
N TYR A 610 -33.82 -106.81 72.98
CA TYR A 610 -33.56 -106.94 74.42
C TYR A 610 -34.81 -106.61 75.24
N LYS A 611 -35.53 -105.53 74.92
CA LYS A 611 -36.78 -105.13 75.58
C LYS A 611 -37.86 -106.20 75.44
N ILE A 612 -37.99 -106.86 74.29
CA ILE A 612 -38.91 -108.00 74.12
C ILE A 612 -38.48 -109.19 74.97
N ARG A 613 -37.19 -109.53 75.01
CA ARG A 613 -36.66 -110.57 75.92
C ARG A 613 -36.92 -110.23 77.39
N ALA A 614 -36.60 -109.00 77.81
CA ALA A 614 -36.82 -108.50 79.16
C ALA A 614 -38.31 -108.39 79.52
N GLN A 615 -39.20 -108.03 78.58
CA GLN A 615 -40.65 -108.03 78.76
C GLN A 615 -41.24 -109.45 78.82
N SER A 616 -40.63 -110.42 78.15
CA SER A 616 -40.96 -111.84 78.32
C SER A 616 -40.61 -112.31 79.74
N VAL A 617 -39.42 -111.95 80.22
CA VAL A 617 -38.97 -112.19 81.61
C VAL A 617 -39.82 -111.43 82.64
N LEU A 618 -40.24 -110.19 82.35
CA LEU A 618 -41.11 -109.39 83.23
C LEU A 618 -42.56 -109.90 83.23
N ARG A 619 -43.08 -110.42 82.11
CA ARG A 619 -44.37 -111.14 82.09
C ARG A 619 -44.34 -112.40 82.97
N GLN A 620 -43.16 -113.01 83.14
CA GLN A 620 -42.94 -114.12 84.05
C GLN A 620 -42.81 -113.68 85.53
N ASN A 621 -42.67 -112.37 85.80
CA ASN A 621 -42.35 -111.81 87.12
C ASN A 621 -43.27 -110.63 87.54
N GLN A 622 -44.52 -110.58 87.07
CA GLN A 622 -45.45 -109.51 87.44
C GLN A 622 -45.92 -109.61 88.91
N ASN A 623 -45.14 -108.99 89.81
CA ASN A 623 -45.65 -108.29 91.00
C ASN A 623 -44.62 -107.28 91.52
N LYS A 624 -45.01 -106.00 91.57
CA LYS A 624 -44.22 -104.78 91.92
C LYS A 624 -43.24 -104.34 90.79
N ASP A 625 -43.05 -103.06 90.47
CA ASP A 625 -42.82 -101.89 91.33
C ASP A 625 -43.46 -100.58 90.81
N SER A 626 -43.89 -99.70 91.72
CA SER A 626 -44.44 -98.36 91.41
C SER A 626 -43.43 -97.21 91.65
N SER A 627 -42.13 -97.49 91.52
CA SER A 627 -41.06 -96.50 91.73
C SER A 627 -40.73 -95.71 90.46
N ARG A 628 -40.59 -96.40 89.33
CA ARG A 628 -40.13 -95.81 88.05
C ARG A 628 -41.12 -94.79 87.46
N GLU A 629 -42.40 -94.88 87.81
CA GLU A 629 -43.43 -93.94 87.39
C GLU A 629 -43.24 -92.55 88.02
N LYS A 630 -42.82 -92.48 89.30
CA LYS A 630 -42.50 -91.22 89.97
C LYS A 630 -41.23 -90.54 89.44
N GLU A 631 -40.21 -91.31 89.10
CA GLU A 631 -38.98 -90.76 88.51
C GLU A 631 -39.28 -90.04 87.18
N LEU A 632 -40.21 -90.59 86.38
CA LEU A 632 -40.65 -89.96 85.13
C LEU A 632 -41.50 -88.69 85.35
N GLU A 633 -42.34 -88.65 86.40
CA GLU A 633 -43.04 -87.42 86.80
C GLU A 633 -42.05 -86.32 87.25
N GLU A 634 -40.98 -86.68 87.97
CA GLU A 634 -39.94 -85.74 88.40
C GLU A 634 -39.10 -85.21 87.21
N GLU A 635 -38.75 -86.06 86.24
CA GLU A 635 -38.08 -85.67 84.99
C GLU A 635 -38.92 -84.67 84.16
N VAL A 636 -40.24 -84.91 84.01
CA VAL A 636 -41.15 -84.00 83.28
C VAL A 636 -41.27 -82.64 83.98
N ASN A 637 -41.41 -82.62 85.31
CA ASN A 637 -41.43 -81.37 86.09
C ASN A 637 -40.12 -80.58 85.95
N GLN A 638 -38.98 -81.26 85.89
CA GLN A 638 -37.68 -80.61 85.70
C GLN A 638 -37.52 -80.01 84.29
N LEU A 639 -38.02 -80.70 83.26
CA LEU A 639 -38.02 -80.18 81.89
C LEU A 639 -38.94 -78.93 81.76
N GLN A 640 -40.12 -78.94 82.37
CA GLN A 640 -41.01 -77.77 82.37
C GLN A 640 -40.37 -76.52 82.99
N ARG A 641 -39.70 -76.66 84.15
CA ARG A 641 -38.94 -75.56 84.76
C ARG A 641 -37.79 -75.06 83.88
N SER A 642 -37.15 -75.96 83.13
CA SER A 642 -36.10 -75.58 82.18
C SER A 642 -36.66 -74.78 81.00
N LEU A 643 -37.85 -75.14 80.53
CA LEU A 643 -38.56 -74.45 79.45
C LEU A 643 -38.94 -73.02 79.89
N GLU A 644 -39.62 -72.87 81.03
CA GLU A 644 -39.98 -71.55 81.59
C GLU A 644 -38.73 -70.66 81.80
N ALA A 645 -37.62 -71.24 82.25
CA ALA A 645 -36.36 -70.52 82.40
C ALA A 645 -35.75 -70.08 81.05
N THR A 646 -35.93 -70.85 79.97
CA THR A 646 -35.53 -70.43 78.61
C THR A 646 -36.47 -69.40 78.00
N GLU A 647 -37.77 -69.50 78.23
CA GLU A 647 -38.77 -68.51 77.78
C GLU A 647 -38.55 -67.15 78.47
N SER A 648 -38.26 -67.15 79.77
CA SER A 648 -37.90 -65.93 80.52
C SER A 648 -36.62 -65.27 79.96
N LYS A 649 -35.59 -66.07 79.61
CA LYS A 649 -34.38 -65.56 78.95
C LYS A 649 -34.68 -65.00 77.55
N LEU A 650 -35.51 -65.68 76.76
CA LEU A 650 -35.95 -65.21 75.45
C LEU A 650 -36.67 -63.86 75.56
N GLN A 651 -37.58 -63.72 76.52
CA GLN A 651 -38.30 -62.47 76.78
C GLN A 651 -37.36 -61.33 77.22
N GLY A 652 -36.33 -61.64 78.01
CA GLY A 652 -35.25 -60.71 78.36
C GLY A 652 -34.45 -60.23 77.15
N LEU A 653 -34.06 -61.15 76.26
CA LEU A 653 -33.35 -60.82 75.01
C LEU A 653 -34.22 -60.01 74.05
N VAL A 654 -35.51 -60.34 73.90
CA VAL A 654 -36.46 -59.55 73.09
C VAL A 654 -36.59 -58.13 73.62
N LYS A 655 -36.65 -57.94 74.94
CA LYS A 655 -36.65 -56.61 75.56
C LYS A 655 -35.35 -55.86 75.26
N GLN A 656 -34.19 -56.52 75.40
CA GLN A 656 -32.88 -55.92 75.11
C GLN A 656 -32.76 -55.50 73.64
N VAL A 657 -33.25 -56.30 72.68
CA VAL A 657 -33.32 -55.93 71.26
C VAL A 657 -34.24 -54.73 71.04
N GLY A 658 -35.39 -54.67 71.72
CA GLY A 658 -36.29 -53.51 71.67
C GLY A 658 -35.65 -52.22 72.21
N ASP A 659 -34.92 -52.30 73.32
CA ASP A 659 -34.23 -51.16 73.92
C ASP A 659 -33.03 -50.70 73.06
N LEU A 660 -32.27 -51.64 72.46
CA LEU A 660 -31.23 -51.32 71.48
C LEU A 660 -31.79 -50.70 70.19
N SER A 661 -32.97 -51.14 69.71
CA SER A 661 -33.64 -50.52 68.55
C SER A 661 -34.00 -49.06 68.82
N ARG A 662 -34.57 -48.76 69.99
CA ARG A 662 -34.88 -47.37 70.39
C ARG A 662 -33.63 -46.50 70.46
N SER A 663 -32.54 -47.02 71.04
CA SER A 663 -31.26 -46.30 71.11
C SER A 663 -30.69 -46.02 69.71
N ASN A 664 -30.84 -46.95 68.76
CA ASN A 664 -30.46 -46.74 67.36
C ASN A 664 -31.31 -45.63 66.69
N ASP A 665 -32.62 -45.61 66.94
CA ASP A 665 -33.50 -44.55 66.41
C ASP A 665 -33.18 -43.18 67.02
N GLU A 666 -32.85 -43.11 68.31
CA GLU A 666 -32.37 -41.88 68.98
C GLU A 666 -31.04 -41.38 68.38
N LEU A 667 -30.05 -42.27 68.20
CA LEU A 667 -28.77 -41.94 67.56
C LEU A 667 -28.95 -41.50 66.10
N LYS A 668 -29.85 -42.12 65.35
CA LYS A 668 -30.20 -41.73 63.98
C LYS A 668 -30.82 -40.34 63.94
N ASN A 669 -31.76 -40.04 64.84
CA ASN A 669 -32.35 -38.71 64.94
C ASN A 669 -31.30 -37.63 65.30
N GLU A 670 -30.34 -37.95 66.16
CA GLU A 670 -29.27 -37.01 66.52
C GLU A 670 -28.24 -36.81 65.38
N ARG A 671 -27.93 -37.86 64.64
CA ARG A 671 -27.17 -37.77 63.37
C ARG A 671 -27.88 -36.86 62.37
N ASP A 672 -29.20 -36.99 62.22
CA ASP A 672 -29.97 -36.22 61.24
C ASP A 672 -30.07 -34.73 61.65
N ARG A 673 -30.19 -34.43 62.96
CA ARG A 673 -30.09 -33.06 63.51
C ARG A 673 -28.71 -32.45 63.30
N THR A 674 -27.64 -33.17 63.64
CA THR A 674 -26.27 -32.68 63.46
C THR A 674 -25.93 -32.48 61.99
N GLN A 675 -26.38 -33.36 61.10
CA GLN A 675 -26.26 -33.18 59.65
C GLN A 675 -27.03 -31.95 59.15
N ALA A 676 -28.24 -31.69 59.66
CA ALA A 676 -29.00 -30.48 59.32
C ALA A 676 -28.25 -29.21 59.76
N ARG A 677 -27.73 -29.18 61.00
CA ARG A 677 -26.92 -28.06 61.52
C ARG A 677 -25.63 -27.84 60.71
N CYS A 678 -24.96 -28.90 60.26
CA CYS A 678 -23.80 -28.75 59.38
C CYS A 678 -24.16 -28.14 58.02
N LYS A 679 -25.33 -28.48 57.43
CA LYS A 679 -25.82 -27.86 56.20
C LYS A 679 -26.14 -26.37 56.40
N GLU A 680 -26.76 -26.01 57.52
CA GLU A 680 -27.06 -24.62 57.88
C GLU A 680 -25.77 -23.79 58.06
N LEU A 681 -24.76 -24.32 58.76
CA LEU A 681 -23.45 -23.67 58.91
C LEU A 681 -22.72 -23.50 57.57
N LEU A 682 -22.82 -24.47 56.65
CA LEU A 682 -22.27 -24.34 55.30
C LEU A 682 -23.00 -23.27 54.48
N ALA A 683 -24.33 -23.15 54.61
CA ALA A 683 -25.10 -22.11 53.94
C ALA A 683 -24.72 -20.71 54.45
N LEU A 684 -24.58 -20.52 55.77
CA LEU A 684 -24.12 -19.25 56.37
C LEU A 684 -22.68 -18.90 55.98
N LEU A 685 -21.81 -19.90 55.81
CA LEU A 685 -20.44 -19.69 55.35
C LEU A 685 -20.40 -19.24 53.89
N GLU A 686 -21.24 -19.81 53.02
CA GLU A 686 -21.36 -19.39 51.62
C GLU A 686 -22.02 -18.00 51.49
N GLU A 687 -23.03 -17.69 52.31
CA GLU A 687 -23.62 -16.35 52.39
C GLU A 687 -22.58 -15.30 52.81
N SER A 688 -21.76 -15.60 53.82
CA SER A 688 -20.64 -14.76 54.23
C SER A 688 -19.56 -14.64 53.13
N ARG A 689 -19.28 -15.72 52.39
CA ARG A 689 -18.34 -15.70 51.25
C ARG A 689 -18.83 -14.76 50.15
N LEU A 690 -20.10 -14.87 49.76
CA LEU A 690 -20.76 -14.01 48.76
C LEU A 690 -20.84 -12.55 49.22
N HIS A 691 -21.10 -12.30 50.51
CA HIS A 691 -21.10 -10.94 51.06
C HIS A 691 -19.71 -10.29 50.99
N ASN A 692 -18.66 -11.02 51.34
CA ASN A 692 -17.27 -10.55 51.20
C ASN A 692 -16.87 -10.34 49.73
N GLU A 693 -17.31 -11.21 48.82
CA GLU A 693 -17.08 -11.05 47.37
C GLU A 693 -17.74 -9.77 46.83
N SER A 694 -19.00 -9.52 47.20
CA SER A 694 -19.73 -8.28 46.88
C SER A 694 -19.04 -7.03 47.43
N LEU A 695 -18.59 -7.05 48.70
CA LEU A 695 -17.86 -5.94 49.31
C LEU A 695 -16.51 -5.67 48.63
N MET A 696 -15.81 -6.72 48.18
CA MET A 696 -14.57 -6.59 47.42
C MET A 696 -14.81 -6.03 46.00
N GLU A 697 -15.94 -6.35 45.38
CA GLU A 697 -16.35 -5.77 44.10
C GLU A 697 -16.75 -4.28 44.26
N GLU A 698 -17.49 -3.93 45.30
CA GLU A 698 -17.80 -2.53 45.65
C GLU A 698 -16.52 -1.73 45.93
N SER A 699 -15.58 -2.27 46.71
CA SER A 699 -14.27 -1.66 46.97
C SER A 699 -13.47 -1.43 45.68
N ARG A 700 -13.45 -2.40 44.75
CA ARG A 700 -12.84 -2.23 43.43
C ARG A 700 -13.52 -1.14 42.63
N LYS A 701 -14.86 -1.09 42.64
CA LYS A 701 -15.65 -0.09 41.93
C LYS A 701 -15.36 1.33 42.45
N VAL A 702 -15.38 1.53 43.77
CA VAL A 702 -15.03 2.82 44.40
C VAL A 702 -13.59 3.21 44.06
N ASN A 703 -12.65 2.26 44.01
CA ASN A 703 -11.27 2.55 43.63
C ASN A 703 -11.13 2.94 42.14
N THR A 704 -11.92 2.33 41.23
CA THR A 704 -11.97 2.76 39.83
C THR A 704 -12.61 4.15 39.67
N GLU A 705 -13.73 4.42 40.36
CA GLU A 705 -14.36 5.74 40.38
C GLU A 705 -13.41 6.81 40.92
N HIS A 706 -12.63 6.50 41.98
CA HIS A 706 -11.59 7.38 42.50
C HIS A 706 -10.44 7.61 41.51
N GLN A 707 -10.01 6.56 40.79
CA GLN A 707 -8.96 6.70 39.78
C GLN A 707 -9.42 7.54 38.58
N GLU A 708 -10.70 7.45 38.19
CA GLU A 708 -11.31 8.30 37.16
C GLU A 708 -11.50 9.75 37.63
N ALA A 709 -11.88 9.96 38.89
CA ALA A 709 -11.88 11.28 39.51
C ALA A 709 -10.46 11.90 39.52
N LEU A 710 -9.42 11.11 39.81
CA LEU A 710 -8.02 11.57 39.73
C LEU A 710 -7.58 11.86 38.29
N LYS A 711 -7.99 11.06 37.30
CA LYS A 711 -7.71 11.33 35.87
C LYS A 711 -8.36 12.64 35.40
N THR A 712 -9.63 12.86 35.75
CA THR A 712 -10.34 14.10 35.38
C THR A 712 -9.74 15.32 36.07
N GLN A 713 -9.36 15.22 37.35
CA GLN A 713 -8.62 16.27 38.06
C GLN A 713 -7.23 16.55 37.45
N ARG A 714 -6.50 15.53 36.98
CA ARG A 714 -5.23 15.73 36.25
C ARG A 714 -5.45 16.48 34.95
N ILE A 715 -6.43 16.06 34.13
CA ILE A 715 -6.77 16.75 32.87
C ILE A 715 -7.18 18.20 33.12
N GLN A 716 -7.96 18.49 34.17
CA GLN A 716 -8.31 19.87 34.56
C GLN A 716 -7.07 20.70 34.92
N ASN A 717 -6.14 20.15 35.72
CA ASN A 717 -4.89 20.82 36.05
C ASN A 717 -3.97 21.02 34.83
N GLU A 718 -3.83 20.03 33.97
CA GLU A 718 -3.06 20.14 32.71
C GLU A 718 -3.65 21.20 31.77
N THR A 719 -4.99 21.24 31.64
CA THR A 719 -5.71 22.28 30.87
C THR A 719 -5.44 23.68 31.46
N LEU A 720 -5.49 23.82 32.78
CA LEU A 720 -5.20 25.08 33.47
C LEU A 720 -3.73 25.52 33.29
N VAL A 721 -2.78 24.58 33.38
CA VAL A 721 -1.36 24.83 33.11
C VAL A 721 -1.13 25.24 31.65
N GLN A 722 -1.79 24.61 30.68
CA GLN A 722 -1.73 25.02 29.27
C GLN A 722 -2.29 26.43 29.06
N MET A 723 -3.40 26.78 29.71
CA MET A 723 -3.98 28.13 29.66
C MET A 723 -3.02 29.19 30.23
N TYR A 724 -2.41 28.93 31.39
CA TYR A 724 -1.40 29.84 31.96
C TYR A 724 -0.10 29.89 31.14
N LYS A 725 0.35 28.77 30.55
CA LYS A 725 1.51 28.74 29.66
C LYS A 725 1.26 29.58 28.42
N LYS A 726 0.10 29.42 27.77
CA LYS A 726 -0.31 30.25 26.62
C LYS A 726 -0.39 31.72 27.00
N GLN A 727 -0.96 32.05 28.17
CA GLN A 727 -1.00 33.43 28.66
C GLN A 727 0.40 34.01 28.89
N LEU A 728 1.35 33.22 29.38
CA LEU A 728 2.76 33.62 29.52
C LEU A 728 3.44 33.80 28.16
N GLU A 729 3.19 32.92 27.20
CA GLU A 729 3.69 33.01 25.83
C GLU A 729 3.14 34.27 25.12
N GLU A 730 1.83 34.55 25.20
CA GLU A 730 1.22 35.78 24.67
C GLU A 730 1.77 37.06 25.33
N GLN A 731 2.15 37.02 26.61
CA GLN A 731 2.79 38.14 27.31
C GLN A 731 4.28 38.28 26.92
N GLN A 732 5.00 37.17 26.75
CA GLN A 732 6.37 37.18 26.24
C GLN A 732 6.42 37.68 24.79
N GLU A 733 5.45 37.28 23.95
CA GLU A 733 5.35 37.76 22.57
C GLU A 733 5.06 39.26 22.53
N LYS A 734 4.11 39.76 23.33
CA LYS A 734 3.85 41.21 23.48
C LYS A 734 5.10 41.96 23.93
N HIS A 735 5.78 41.51 24.99
CA HIS A 735 7.04 42.12 25.41
C HIS A 735 8.13 42.04 24.34
N THR A 736 8.15 40.98 23.53
CA THR A 736 9.11 40.84 22.41
C THR A 736 8.78 41.81 21.28
N GLN A 737 7.51 41.96 20.91
CA GLN A 737 7.03 42.93 19.95
C GLN A 737 7.26 44.37 20.44
N ASP A 738 7.01 44.67 21.71
CA ASP A 738 7.30 45.97 22.32
C ASP A 738 8.80 46.26 22.35
N MET A 739 9.63 45.24 22.67
CA MET A 739 11.09 45.35 22.62
C MET A 739 11.62 45.50 21.19
N GLU A 740 11.01 44.84 20.20
CA GLU A 740 11.36 44.98 18.79
C GLU A 740 10.92 46.35 18.26
N GLN A 741 9.74 46.86 18.63
CA GLN A 741 9.31 48.23 18.35
C GLN A 741 10.22 49.26 19.03
N LEU A 742 10.62 49.05 20.28
CA LEU A 742 11.59 49.90 20.98
C LEU A 742 12.98 49.83 20.31
N GLN A 743 13.44 48.65 19.90
CA GLN A 743 14.67 48.49 19.14
C GLN A 743 14.58 49.14 17.75
N GLN A 744 13.44 49.07 17.08
CA GLN A 744 13.21 49.70 15.77
C GLN A 744 13.10 51.22 15.91
N THR A 745 12.50 51.71 16.98
CA THR A 745 12.48 53.14 17.35
C THR A 745 13.88 53.62 17.70
N LEU A 746 14.65 52.86 18.48
CA LEU A 746 16.07 53.12 18.74
C LEU A 746 16.91 53.02 17.47
N ARG A 747 16.62 52.12 16.54
CA ARG A 747 17.34 51.96 15.28
C ARG A 747 17.09 53.14 14.35
N ASN A 748 15.83 53.55 14.22
CA ASN A 748 15.42 54.76 13.50
C ASN A 748 16.03 56.02 14.16
N ARG A 749 16.09 56.07 15.49
CA ARG A 749 16.74 57.17 16.24
C ARG A 749 18.27 57.10 16.20
N SER A 750 18.88 55.94 15.98
CA SER A 750 20.32 55.75 15.79
C SER A 750 20.80 56.04 14.37
N ALA A 751 19.87 56.23 13.43
CA ALA A 751 20.15 56.82 12.12
C ALA A 751 20.32 58.36 12.21
N GLU A 752 19.96 58.98 13.35
CA GLU A 752 20.17 60.39 13.63
C GLU A 752 21.03 60.61 14.90
N ALA A 753 22.31 60.94 14.68
CA ALA A 753 23.28 61.47 15.65
C ALA A 753 23.97 60.48 16.63
N PRO A 754 25.16 60.83 17.18
CA PRO A 754 26.21 59.84 17.43
C PRO A 754 26.71 59.69 18.89
N LEU A 755 27.40 58.56 19.11
CA LEU A 755 28.50 58.29 20.06
C LEU A 755 28.60 59.10 21.38
N GLY A 756 28.25 58.44 22.49
CA GLY A 756 28.66 58.77 23.87
C GLY A 756 28.03 57.75 24.83
N SER A 757 28.72 56.99 25.69
CA SER A 757 29.72 57.32 26.73
C SER A 757 29.14 57.09 28.13
N LEU A 758 29.57 55.97 28.74
CA LEU A 758 29.83 55.77 30.19
C LEU A 758 28.69 55.76 31.23
N THR A 759 28.84 54.78 32.14
CA THR A 759 28.38 54.72 33.56
C THR A 759 26.87 54.71 33.85
N GLY A 760 26.37 54.02 34.89
CA GLY A 760 27.01 53.17 35.89
C GLY A 760 26.21 53.15 37.21
N VAL A 761 26.46 52.17 38.10
CA VAL A 761 25.80 51.99 39.43
C VAL A 761 24.32 51.56 39.32
N GLY A 762 23.75 50.66 40.10
CA GLY A 762 24.14 49.77 41.22
C GLY A 762 22.86 49.04 41.67
N ARG A 763 22.78 48.14 42.65
CA ARG A 763 23.62 47.80 43.82
C ARG A 763 23.00 46.53 44.45
N ILE A 764 23.83 45.64 45.04
CA ILE A 764 23.57 44.91 46.32
C ILE A 764 22.37 43.94 46.37
N SER A 765 22.38 42.79 47.08
CA SER A 765 23.43 41.89 47.59
C SER A 765 22.73 40.72 48.32
N ASN A 766 23.30 39.51 48.23
CA ASN A 766 23.41 38.51 49.29
C ASN A 766 22.20 38.01 50.12
N LEU A 767 22.02 36.69 50.01
CA LEU A 767 22.11 35.68 51.10
C LEU A 767 20.96 35.52 52.12
N LEU A 768 20.86 34.25 52.57
CA LEU A 768 20.26 33.77 53.85
C LEU A 768 18.72 33.91 53.95
N ASN A 769 18.00 33.14 54.77
CA ASN A 769 18.20 31.83 55.43
C ASN A 769 16.87 31.47 56.16
N ASN A 770 16.75 30.21 56.58
CA ASN A 770 15.92 29.75 57.71
C ASN A 770 14.37 29.88 57.64
N ASN A 771 13.75 28.69 57.59
CA ASN A 771 13.01 28.10 58.72
C ASN A 771 12.05 28.98 59.54
N SER A 772 10.79 28.51 59.54
CA SER A 772 10.05 28.02 60.72
C SER A 772 9.89 28.94 61.93
N LEU A 773 8.63 29.17 62.33
CA LEU A 773 8.06 28.61 63.57
C LEU A 773 6.68 29.23 63.87
N GLN A 774 5.72 28.40 64.30
CA GLN A 774 4.96 28.71 65.51
C GLN A 774 4.43 27.44 66.20
N SER A 775 4.92 27.22 67.42
CA SER A 775 4.41 26.30 68.44
C SER A 775 3.25 26.99 69.23
N PRO A 776 2.49 26.38 70.17
CA PRO A 776 2.97 25.83 71.47
C PRO A 776 2.37 24.45 71.86
N VAL A 777 2.99 23.53 72.64
CA VAL A 777 3.45 23.50 74.07
C VAL A 777 2.38 23.20 75.14
N GLN A 778 2.48 22.01 75.78
CA GLN A 778 2.21 21.61 77.20
C GLN A 778 1.83 20.10 77.25
N GLY A 779 2.17 19.27 78.25
CA GLY A 779 3.03 19.45 79.44
C GLY A 779 3.12 18.13 80.26
N GLN A 780 4.29 17.87 80.83
CA GLN A 780 4.70 16.83 81.81
C GLN A 780 3.64 15.94 82.52
N ALA A 781 3.91 14.63 82.64
CA ALA A 781 4.18 13.95 83.93
C ALA A 781 4.55 12.45 83.76
N SER A 782 5.01 11.81 84.84
CA SER A 782 5.80 10.57 84.84
C SER A 782 5.13 9.30 85.38
N SER A 783 5.44 8.17 84.74
CA SER A 783 5.72 6.85 85.34
C SER A 783 4.58 5.88 85.75
N VAL A 784 4.94 4.58 85.64
CA VAL A 784 4.36 3.34 86.22
C VAL A 784 3.21 2.61 85.47
N ASN A 785 3.62 1.49 84.84
CA ASN A 785 2.91 0.23 84.59
C ASN A 785 1.65 0.13 83.69
N ARG A 786 1.92 -0.39 82.48
CA ARG A 786 1.36 -1.65 81.94
C ARG A 786 -0.17 -1.74 81.77
N ALA A 787 -0.67 -1.18 80.67
CA ALA A 787 -1.89 -1.63 80.00
C ALA A 787 -1.66 -1.76 78.48
N ALA A 788 -2.45 -2.63 77.83
CA ALA A 788 -2.26 -3.15 76.47
C ALA A 788 -2.01 -2.10 75.37
N PHE A 789 -1.07 -2.42 74.48
CA PHE A 789 -0.95 -1.83 73.15
C PHE A 789 -1.79 -2.70 72.20
N THR A 790 -2.83 -2.14 71.58
CA THR A 790 -3.75 -2.87 70.69
C THR A 790 -3.13 -3.15 69.31
N ASP A 791 -3.56 -4.24 68.68
CA ASP A 791 -2.84 -4.85 67.54
C ASP A 791 -2.93 -4.08 66.20
N GLU A 792 -3.61 -2.95 66.15
CA GLU A 792 -3.88 -2.19 64.92
C GLU A 792 -2.63 -1.49 64.33
N GLN A 793 -1.53 -1.38 65.10
CA GLN A 793 -0.29 -0.74 64.66
C GLN A 793 0.87 -1.72 64.36
N ARG A 794 0.66 -3.04 64.45
CA ARG A 794 1.72 -4.02 64.09
C ARG A 794 1.73 -4.42 62.60
N ILE A 795 0.64 -4.20 61.88
CA ILE A 795 0.49 -4.61 60.47
C ILE A 795 1.14 -3.60 59.49
N ASN A 796 1.33 -2.35 59.89
CA ASN A 796 1.91 -1.29 59.04
C ASN A 796 3.46 -1.20 59.06
N LEU A 797 4.17 -2.22 59.54
CA LEU A 797 5.65 -2.22 59.61
C LEU A 797 6.33 -3.39 58.86
N LEU A 798 5.57 -4.23 58.14
CA LEU A 798 6.13 -5.36 57.37
C LEU A 798 6.02 -5.17 55.84
N LEU A 799 5.54 -4.02 55.36
CA LEU A 799 5.34 -3.72 53.93
C LEU A 799 5.91 -2.35 53.57
N MET A 800 7.23 -2.19 53.76
CA MET A 800 7.98 -1.04 53.28
C MET A 800 9.29 -1.49 52.64
N GLU A 801 9.28 -1.62 51.31
CA GLU A 801 10.50 -1.67 50.51
C GLU A 801 10.65 -0.36 49.73
N ARG A 802 11.85 0.22 49.84
CA ARG A 802 12.39 1.32 49.04
C ARG A 802 13.00 0.72 47.76
N GLU A 803 12.77 1.27 46.57
CA GLU A 803 13.35 2.51 46.02
C GLU A 803 14.86 2.40 45.76
N ASP A 804 15.18 2.22 44.48
CA ASP A 804 16.29 2.75 43.67
C ASP A 804 15.76 2.63 42.21
N GLY A 805 16.11 3.42 41.20
CA GLY A 805 17.15 4.42 41.00
C GLY A 805 17.33 4.57 39.48
N GLU A 806 17.64 5.76 38.97
CA GLU A 806 17.67 6.03 37.52
C GLU A 806 18.82 5.32 36.79
N GLY A 807 18.62 4.90 35.53
CA GLY A 807 19.68 4.35 34.69
C GLY A 807 19.26 3.96 33.27
N SER A 808 19.82 4.63 32.26
CA SER A 808 19.71 4.23 30.85
C SER A 808 20.86 3.29 30.44
N GLU A 809 20.88 2.93 29.14
CA GLU A 809 22.04 2.48 28.35
C GLU A 809 22.66 1.06 28.56
N SER A 810 22.10 0.11 27.81
CA SER A 810 22.80 -0.64 26.73
C SER A 810 23.66 -1.91 27.00
N THR A 811 23.43 -2.89 26.11
CA THR A 811 24.27 -4.04 25.66
C THR A 811 24.26 -5.38 26.42
N GLY A 812 23.95 -6.46 25.68
CA GLY A 812 25.01 -7.44 25.33
C GLY A 812 24.97 -8.87 25.89
N LEU A 813 24.39 -9.81 25.12
CA LEU A 813 24.84 -11.21 24.89
C LEU A 813 24.86 -12.24 26.06
N GLY A 814 24.35 -13.45 25.79
CA GLY A 814 24.80 -14.70 26.45
C GLY A 814 23.72 -15.67 26.95
N ALA A 815 23.41 -16.71 26.17
CA ALA A 815 22.63 -17.90 26.59
C ALA A 815 23.55 -18.93 27.31
N PRO A 816 23.11 -20.15 27.76
CA PRO A 816 21.78 -20.80 27.60
C PRO A 816 21.24 -21.63 28.81
N GLY A 817 19.95 -22.04 28.73
CA GLY A 817 19.51 -23.37 29.24
C GLY A 817 18.22 -23.51 30.10
N ILE A 818 17.19 -24.14 29.50
CA ILE A 818 16.19 -25.05 30.11
C ILE A 818 14.92 -24.49 30.83
N ILE A 819 13.74 -24.83 30.23
CA ILE A 819 12.34 -24.95 30.74
C ILE A 819 11.58 -23.68 31.20
N GLY A 820 10.32 -23.50 30.75
CA GLY A 820 9.31 -22.74 31.52
C GLY A 820 8.24 -21.86 30.82
N THR A 821 7.44 -22.40 29.88
CA THR A 821 6.00 -22.08 29.63
C THR A 821 5.42 -20.62 29.60
N GLN A 822 4.70 -20.32 28.49
CA GLN A 822 3.48 -19.46 28.39
C GLN A 822 3.57 -17.92 28.65
N ARG A 823 2.82 -17.01 27.99
CA ARG A 823 1.83 -17.09 26.88
C ARG A 823 1.59 -15.70 26.22
N ARG A 824 1.07 -15.71 24.97
CA ARG A 824 0.32 -14.70 24.16
C ARG A 824 1.03 -14.34 22.83
N LYS A 825 0.67 -14.82 21.62
CA LYS A 825 -0.44 -15.68 21.11
C LYS A 825 -1.86 -15.07 21.20
N LEU A 826 -2.70 -14.95 20.16
CA LEU A 826 -2.71 -15.31 18.71
C LEU A 826 -3.48 -14.19 17.93
N SER A 827 -3.35 -13.95 16.61
CA SER A 827 -4.05 -14.58 15.44
C SER A 827 -5.59 -14.60 15.57
N SER A 828 -6.44 -14.39 14.54
CA SER A 828 -6.30 -14.28 13.07
C SER A 828 -7.61 -13.69 12.47
N SER A 829 -7.70 -13.45 11.15
CA SER A 829 -8.98 -13.71 10.45
C SER A 829 -8.83 -14.05 8.96
N SER A 830 -9.49 -15.14 8.57
CA SER A 830 -10.06 -15.32 7.24
C SER A 830 -11.57 -15.25 7.37
N THR A 831 -12.21 -14.45 6.53
CA THR A 831 -13.66 -14.41 6.30
C THR A 831 -13.86 -14.28 4.79
N THR A 832 -14.76 -14.99 4.12
CA THR A 832 -16.22 -15.06 4.34
C THR A 832 -16.79 -16.35 3.72
N ARG A 833 -17.93 -16.86 4.16
CA ARG A 833 -19.26 -16.49 3.62
C ARG A 833 -20.43 -16.84 4.56
N GLY A 834 -21.32 -15.87 4.79
CA GLY A 834 -22.76 -16.06 5.00
C GLY A 834 -23.49 -15.30 3.89
N ARG A 835 -24.31 -15.96 3.06
CA ARG A 835 -25.76 -16.23 3.23
C ARG A 835 -26.65 -14.98 3.16
N ASN A 836 -27.52 -14.93 2.15
CA ASN A 836 -28.98 -14.97 2.36
C ASN A 836 -29.79 -15.34 1.10
N ASN A 837 -30.97 -15.92 1.36
CA ASN A 837 -32.10 -16.24 0.49
C ASN A 837 -32.12 -17.48 -0.44
N ARG A 838 -33.14 -18.32 -0.15
CA ARG A 838 -33.83 -19.36 -0.93
C ARG A 838 -33.14 -20.72 -1.15
N ASP A 839 -33.73 -21.72 -0.49
CA ASP A 839 -34.10 -23.04 -0.99
C ASP A 839 -33.12 -23.77 -1.93
N VAL A 840 -32.13 -24.44 -1.34
CA VAL A 840 -31.89 -25.87 -1.63
C VAL A 840 -31.47 -26.54 -0.32
N VAL A 841 -32.13 -27.61 0.09
CA VAL A 841 -31.61 -28.50 1.15
C VAL A 841 -30.49 -29.35 0.51
N PRO A 842 -29.27 -29.39 1.06
CA PRO A 842 -28.19 -30.22 0.52
C PRO A 842 -28.59 -31.70 0.50
N LEU A 843 -28.27 -32.38 -0.61
CA LEU A 843 -28.69 -33.76 -0.87
C LEU A 843 -28.21 -34.75 0.21
N ASP A 844 -27.09 -34.45 0.87
CA ASP A 844 -26.50 -35.29 1.93
C ASP A 844 -27.24 -35.23 3.28
N GLU A 845 -27.99 -34.15 3.54
CA GLU A 845 -28.74 -33.99 4.80
C GLU A 845 -30.11 -34.69 4.72
N LEU A 846 -30.69 -34.75 3.52
CA LEU A 846 -31.94 -35.49 3.23
C LEU A 846 -31.74 -37.02 3.12
N LEU A 847 -30.49 -37.50 3.05
CA LEU A 847 -30.15 -38.92 2.93
C LEU A 847 -29.64 -39.56 4.25
N ASN A 848 -29.47 -38.78 5.32
CA ASN A 848 -28.93 -39.27 6.61
C ASN A 848 -29.83 -39.04 7.85
N SER A 849 -31.00 -38.40 7.75
CA SER A 849 -31.89 -38.18 8.91
C SER A 849 -33.35 -38.67 8.73
N SER A 850 -33.69 -39.75 9.43
CA SER A 850 -35.01 -40.08 10.00
C SER A 850 -34.81 -41.36 10.82
N PHE A 851 -34.23 -41.28 12.02
CA PHE A 851 -34.97 -41.25 13.29
C PHE A 851 -35.96 -42.41 13.46
N ASP A 852 -35.62 -43.35 14.33
CA ASP A 852 -36.59 -44.19 15.02
C ASP A 852 -37.53 -43.29 15.83
N ASP A 853 -38.84 -43.49 15.65
CA ASP A 853 -39.86 -42.73 16.37
C ASP A 853 -40.53 -43.64 17.41
N THR A 854 -40.07 -43.52 18.66
CA THR A 854 -40.67 -44.20 19.82
C THR A 854 -40.90 -43.24 20.98
N GLY A 855 -42.10 -42.66 21.01
CA GLY A 855 -42.76 -42.32 22.26
C GLY A 855 -42.83 -40.84 22.61
N SER A 856 -43.93 -40.21 22.21
CA SER A 856 -44.67 -39.32 23.11
C SER A 856 -46.16 -39.42 22.82
N ALA A 857 -46.88 -40.12 23.70
CA ALA A 857 -48.33 -40.13 23.70
C ALA A 857 -48.84 -38.74 24.14
N ALA A 858 -49.90 -38.27 23.50
CA ALA A 858 -50.62 -37.09 23.96
C ALA A 858 -51.35 -37.39 25.27
N ASP A 859 -51.40 -36.40 26.15
CA ASP A 859 -52.29 -36.37 27.32
C ASP A 859 -53.52 -35.50 27.01
N GLY A 860 -54.66 -35.82 27.61
CA GLY A 860 -55.89 -35.02 27.49
C GLY A 860 -57.07 -35.67 26.73
N GLU A 861 -57.66 -36.71 27.32
CA GLU A 861 -59.08 -36.74 27.77
C GLU A 861 -59.79 -38.11 27.61
N ASN A 862 -60.51 -38.46 28.68
CA ASN A 862 -61.65 -39.40 28.75
C ASN A 862 -61.45 -40.90 28.46
N ASP A 863 -61.19 -41.61 29.56
CA ASP A 863 -62.22 -42.38 30.29
C ASP A 863 -62.13 -43.92 30.34
N HIS A 864 -62.15 -44.42 31.59
CA HIS A 864 -62.65 -45.73 32.03
C HIS A 864 -62.02 -47.07 31.55
N GLN A 865 -61.22 -47.64 32.47
CA GLN A 865 -61.59 -48.84 33.27
C GLN A 865 -60.99 -50.24 32.92
N GLN A 866 -60.21 -50.74 33.89
CA GLN A 866 -59.95 -52.16 34.28
C GLN A 866 -59.10 -53.13 33.40
N HIS A 867 -58.02 -53.63 34.04
CA HIS A 867 -57.43 -55.00 33.99
C HIS A 867 -57.80 -55.96 32.83
N HIS A 868 -56.80 -56.55 32.15
CA HIS A 868 -56.15 -57.83 32.52
C HIS A 868 -55.06 -58.26 31.49
N LEU A 869 -54.26 -59.28 31.83
CA LEU A 869 -53.11 -59.80 31.07
C LEU A 869 -53.51 -60.69 29.87
N GLN A 870 -52.79 -60.62 28.73
CA GLN A 870 -52.58 -61.78 27.84
C GLN A 870 -51.33 -61.62 26.94
N PHE A 871 -50.66 -62.73 26.65
CA PHE A 871 -49.49 -62.88 25.77
C PHE A 871 -49.80 -62.69 24.27
N GLY A 872 -48.77 -62.25 23.52
CA GLY A 872 -48.39 -62.82 22.22
C GLY A 872 -49.13 -62.34 20.95
N ARG A 873 -48.36 -61.79 20.00
CA ARG A 873 -48.72 -61.83 18.58
C ARG A 873 -47.46 -61.83 17.71
N ASP A 874 -47.29 -62.92 16.96
CA ASP A 874 -46.15 -63.11 16.05
C ASP A 874 -46.20 -62.14 14.87
N THR A 875 -45.07 -61.49 14.57
CA THR A 875 -44.82 -60.86 13.28
C THR A 875 -44.51 -61.96 12.24
N SER A 876 -45.05 -61.81 11.02
CA SER A 876 -44.91 -62.86 10.01
C SER A 876 -43.49 -62.86 9.43
N PRO A 877 -42.75 -64.00 9.41
CA PRO A 877 -41.36 -64.06 8.93
C PRO A 877 -41.17 -63.55 7.49
N THR A 878 -42.21 -63.61 6.66
CA THR A 878 -42.21 -63.11 5.29
C THR A 878 -42.03 -61.59 5.23
N VAL A 879 -42.55 -60.85 6.22
CA VAL A 879 -42.44 -59.37 6.29
C VAL A 879 -41.03 -58.96 6.71
N GLU A 880 -40.46 -59.65 7.69
CA GLU A 880 -39.07 -59.45 8.14
C GLU A 880 -38.06 -59.80 7.03
N LEU A 881 -38.30 -60.86 6.27
CA LEU A 881 -37.50 -61.21 5.09
C LEU A 881 -37.61 -60.16 3.97
N GLN A 882 -38.78 -59.53 3.81
CA GLN A 882 -38.99 -58.46 2.84
C GLN A 882 -38.22 -57.18 3.26
N GLN A 883 -38.34 -56.80 4.54
CA GLN A 883 -37.65 -55.64 5.11
C GLN A 883 -36.12 -55.78 5.06
N THR A 884 -35.59 -56.95 5.44
CA THR A 884 -34.15 -57.23 5.37
C THR A 884 -33.61 -57.24 3.94
N LYS A 885 -34.37 -57.76 2.95
CA LYS A 885 -34.01 -57.63 1.53
C LYS A 885 -34.02 -56.18 1.04
N GLU A 886 -34.98 -55.37 1.49
CA GLU A 886 -35.05 -53.96 1.11
C GLU A 886 -33.92 -53.14 1.75
N GLN A 887 -33.58 -53.42 3.01
CA GLN A 887 -32.41 -52.87 3.69
C GLN A 887 -31.10 -53.29 2.99
N LEU A 888 -30.95 -54.57 2.63
CA LEU A 888 -29.79 -55.06 1.88
C LEU A 888 -29.66 -54.34 0.52
N SER A 889 -30.74 -54.20 -0.23
CA SER A 889 -30.76 -53.45 -1.51
C SER A 889 -30.35 -51.99 -1.34
N LYS A 890 -30.78 -51.33 -0.25
CA LYS A 890 -30.37 -49.96 0.10
C LYS A 890 -28.88 -49.88 0.49
N GLN A 891 -28.34 -50.88 1.19
CA GLN A 891 -26.90 -50.92 1.49
C GLN A 891 -26.07 -51.23 0.23
N GLU A 892 -26.52 -52.13 -0.64
CA GLU A 892 -25.85 -52.39 -1.92
C GLU A 892 -25.82 -51.15 -2.83
N SER A 893 -26.90 -50.36 -2.89
CA SER A 893 -26.90 -49.12 -3.67
C SER A 893 -25.98 -48.06 -3.05
N ARG A 894 -25.94 -47.94 -1.71
CA ARG A 894 -25.00 -47.09 -0.98
C ARG A 894 -23.54 -47.49 -1.24
N VAL A 895 -23.22 -48.78 -1.24
CA VAL A 895 -21.88 -49.29 -1.58
C VAL A 895 -21.54 -48.94 -3.03
N ARG A 896 -22.43 -49.20 -4.01
CA ARG A 896 -22.19 -48.84 -5.41
C ARG A 896 -21.94 -47.34 -5.61
N HIS A 897 -22.67 -46.47 -4.90
CA HIS A 897 -22.46 -45.03 -4.94
C HIS A 897 -21.12 -44.62 -4.30
N LEU A 898 -20.76 -45.19 -3.15
CA LEU A 898 -19.47 -44.93 -2.50
C LEU A 898 -18.31 -45.38 -3.38
N THR A 899 -18.40 -46.52 -4.06
CA THR A 899 -17.40 -46.98 -5.03
C THR A 899 -17.27 -46.02 -6.22
N ALA A 900 -18.38 -45.45 -6.72
CA ALA A 900 -18.33 -44.47 -7.81
C ALA A 900 -17.65 -43.16 -7.39
N VAL A 901 -18.01 -42.62 -6.22
CA VAL A 901 -17.38 -41.40 -5.66
C VAL A 901 -15.89 -41.63 -5.34
N LEU A 902 -15.54 -42.83 -4.85
CA LEU A 902 -14.14 -43.19 -4.61
C LEU A 902 -13.34 -43.24 -5.92
N ALA A 903 -13.90 -43.82 -6.99
CA ALA A 903 -13.26 -43.83 -8.31
C ALA A 903 -13.10 -42.41 -8.91
N GLU A 904 -14.08 -41.52 -8.69
CA GLU A 904 -13.98 -40.11 -9.10
C GLU A 904 -12.89 -39.36 -8.31
N ALA A 905 -12.80 -39.60 -6.99
CA ALA A 905 -11.75 -39.06 -6.14
C ALA A 905 -10.34 -39.59 -6.50
N GLU A 906 -10.21 -40.89 -6.84
CA GLU A 906 -8.97 -41.47 -7.37
C GLU A 906 -8.57 -40.85 -8.71
N GLN A 907 -9.54 -40.60 -9.61
CA GLN A 907 -9.29 -39.94 -10.88
C GLN A 907 -8.81 -38.49 -10.69
N ASP A 908 -9.40 -37.74 -9.75
CA ASP A 908 -8.99 -36.37 -9.45
C ASP A 908 -7.65 -36.30 -8.72
N LEU A 909 -7.34 -37.27 -7.84
CA LEU A 909 -6.00 -37.44 -7.26
C LEU A 909 -4.95 -37.64 -8.35
N ALA A 910 -5.24 -38.46 -9.38
CA ALA A 910 -4.33 -38.67 -10.51
C ALA A 910 -4.11 -37.39 -11.32
N LYS A 911 -5.17 -36.63 -11.64
CA LYS A 911 -5.08 -35.32 -12.31
C LYS A 911 -4.24 -34.32 -11.50
N LEU A 912 -4.50 -34.22 -10.20
CA LEU A 912 -3.76 -33.32 -9.29
C LEU A 912 -2.29 -33.72 -9.18
N THR A 913 -1.99 -35.02 -9.17
CA THR A 913 -0.61 -35.53 -9.17
C THR A 913 0.12 -35.13 -10.45
N GLN A 914 -0.48 -35.35 -11.63
CA GLN A 914 0.10 -34.94 -12.91
C GLN A 914 0.30 -33.42 -13.01
N LEU A 915 -0.68 -32.63 -12.55
CA LEU A 915 -0.55 -31.16 -12.49
C LEU A 915 0.57 -30.73 -11.54
N ASN A 916 0.74 -31.43 -10.41
CA ASN A 916 1.81 -31.16 -9.46
C ASN A 916 3.21 -31.46 -10.04
N GLU A 917 3.34 -32.52 -10.83
CA GLU A 917 4.57 -32.82 -11.57
C GLU A 917 4.88 -31.77 -12.64
N LEU A 918 3.86 -31.36 -13.43
CA LEU A 918 4.00 -30.30 -14.42
C LEU A 918 4.37 -28.95 -13.77
N LEU A 919 3.74 -28.57 -12.66
CA LEU A 919 4.08 -27.36 -11.91
C LEU A 919 5.49 -27.42 -11.31
N LYS A 920 5.90 -28.58 -10.77
CA LYS A 920 7.27 -28.77 -10.28
C LYS A 920 8.28 -28.61 -11.42
N GLU A 921 8.01 -29.14 -12.61
CA GLU A 921 8.93 -28.99 -13.73
C GLU A 921 8.90 -27.59 -14.35
N GLU A 922 7.76 -26.90 -14.34
CA GLU A 922 7.66 -25.48 -14.71
C GLU A 922 8.49 -24.60 -13.76
N VAL A 923 8.37 -24.81 -12.44
CA VAL A 923 9.19 -24.12 -11.43
C VAL A 923 10.67 -24.42 -11.64
N ARG A 924 11.06 -25.69 -11.88
CA ARG A 924 12.46 -26.02 -12.22
C ARG A 924 12.90 -25.39 -13.54
N ARG A 925 12.03 -25.28 -14.55
CA ARG A 925 12.33 -24.63 -15.84
C ARG A 925 12.57 -23.14 -15.65
N GLN A 926 11.74 -22.46 -14.87
CA GLN A 926 11.90 -21.04 -14.53
C GLN A 926 13.17 -20.80 -13.72
N GLN A 927 13.44 -21.62 -12.70
CA GLN A 927 14.68 -21.58 -11.92
C GLN A 927 15.93 -21.75 -12.81
N ARG A 928 15.94 -22.75 -13.70
CA ARG A 928 17.00 -22.93 -14.70
C ARG A 928 17.10 -21.75 -15.68
N SER A 929 16.01 -21.04 -15.95
CA SER A 929 16.01 -19.85 -16.82
C SER A 929 16.62 -18.62 -16.14
N ILE A 930 16.32 -18.40 -14.85
CA ILE A 930 16.92 -17.33 -14.05
C ILE A 930 18.42 -17.57 -13.89
N GLU A 931 18.82 -18.82 -13.60
CA GLU A 931 20.25 -19.19 -13.51
C GLU A 931 20.99 -19.09 -14.86
N ARG A 932 20.31 -19.22 -16.01
CA ARG A 932 20.90 -18.91 -17.32
C ARG A 932 21.16 -17.43 -17.50
N GLU A 933 20.28 -16.56 -17.00
CA GLU A 933 20.38 -15.10 -17.19
C GLU A 933 21.68 -14.55 -16.57
N GLU A 934 22.10 -15.08 -15.43
CA GLU A 934 23.43 -14.80 -14.85
C GLU A 934 24.56 -15.14 -15.84
N HIS A 935 24.47 -16.29 -16.52
CA HIS A 935 25.46 -16.78 -17.48
C HIS A 935 25.33 -16.23 -18.91
N VAL A 936 24.24 -15.53 -19.26
CA VAL A 936 24.01 -14.92 -20.60
C VAL A 936 25.08 -13.88 -20.96
N HIS A 937 25.64 -13.21 -19.95
CA HIS A 937 26.79 -12.31 -20.09
C HIS A 937 28.03 -12.99 -20.70
N ASN A 938 28.11 -14.33 -20.64
CA ASN A 938 29.19 -15.14 -21.19
C ASN A 938 28.84 -15.80 -22.55
N SER A 939 27.91 -15.19 -23.30
CA SER A 939 27.40 -15.69 -24.59
C SER A 939 28.47 -15.95 -25.65
N GLU A 940 29.54 -15.15 -25.71
CA GLU A 940 30.65 -15.36 -26.66
C GLU A 940 31.50 -16.60 -26.28
N TYR A 941 31.67 -16.90 -24.98
CA TYR A 941 32.29 -18.16 -24.55
C TYR A 941 31.39 -19.36 -24.86
N LEU A 942 30.08 -19.24 -24.58
CA LEU A 942 29.10 -20.27 -24.92
C LEU A 942 29.10 -20.58 -26.43
N LYS A 943 29.10 -19.56 -27.28
CA LYS A 943 29.27 -19.67 -28.74
C LYS A 943 30.53 -20.43 -29.11
N ASN A 944 31.67 -20.12 -28.48
CA ASN A 944 32.93 -20.83 -28.71
C ASN A 944 32.90 -22.29 -28.23
N VAL A 945 32.23 -22.58 -27.10
CA VAL A 945 32.05 -23.95 -26.58
C VAL A 945 31.11 -24.76 -27.49
N ILE A 946 29.98 -24.19 -27.92
CA ILE A 946 29.05 -24.81 -28.88
C ILE A 946 29.74 -25.04 -30.24
N PHE A 947 30.49 -24.06 -30.75
CA PHE A 947 31.21 -24.19 -32.01
C PHE A 947 32.24 -25.34 -31.95
N LYS A 948 32.99 -25.48 -30.85
CA LYS A 948 33.85 -26.65 -30.60
C LYS A 948 33.02 -27.93 -30.48
N PHE A 949 31.91 -27.92 -29.75
CA PHE A 949 31.04 -29.09 -29.60
C PHE A 949 30.46 -29.61 -30.91
N VAL A 950 30.19 -28.73 -31.88
CA VAL A 950 29.63 -29.09 -33.20
C VAL A 950 30.72 -29.48 -34.19
N THR A 951 31.92 -28.91 -34.10
CA THR A 951 33.04 -29.19 -35.04
C THR A 951 33.90 -30.41 -34.65
N LEU A 952 33.92 -30.81 -33.38
CA LEU A 952 34.60 -32.03 -32.93
C LEU A 952 33.83 -33.30 -33.33
N SER A 953 34.57 -34.33 -33.74
CA SER A 953 34.04 -35.67 -33.99
C SER A 953 33.56 -36.34 -32.69
N ASN A 954 32.65 -37.32 -32.82
CA ASN A 954 32.11 -38.06 -31.67
C ASN A 954 33.25 -38.79 -30.92
N GLY A 955 33.42 -38.51 -29.63
CA GLY A 955 34.57 -38.96 -28.86
C GLY A 955 34.72 -38.27 -27.50
N ASP A 956 35.80 -38.59 -26.80
CA ASP A 956 35.99 -38.19 -25.39
C ASP A 956 36.24 -36.69 -25.18
N GLU A 957 36.58 -35.94 -26.23
CA GLU A 957 36.65 -34.47 -26.16
C GLU A 957 35.25 -33.84 -26.15
N ARG A 958 34.31 -34.45 -26.90
CA ARG A 958 32.91 -34.03 -26.94
C ARG A 958 32.20 -34.32 -25.63
N SER A 959 32.50 -35.46 -24.99
CA SER A 959 31.95 -35.83 -23.67
C SER A 959 32.37 -34.83 -22.58
N ARG A 960 33.63 -34.35 -22.59
CA ARG A 960 34.18 -33.36 -21.65
C ARG A 960 33.57 -31.97 -21.75
N LEU A 961 32.97 -31.63 -22.90
CA LEU A 961 32.26 -30.36 -23.09
C LEU A 961 30.79 -30.41 -22.60
N VAL A 962 30.20 -31.59 -22.39
CA VAL A 962 28.81 -31.72 -21.89
C VAL A 962 28.63 -31.10 -20.48
N PRO A 963 29.52 -31.34 -19.50
CA PRO A 963 29.43 -30.65 -18.20
C PRO A 963 29.49 -29.13 -18.32
N VAL A 964 30.37 -28.60 -19.18
CA VAL A 964 30.52 -27.15 -19.41
C VAL A 964 29.25 -26.55 -20.02
N LEU A 965 28.67 -27.23 -21.03
CA LEU A 965 27.39 -26.84 -21.60
C LEU A 965 26.26 -26.89 -20.56
N ASN A 966 26.22 -27.92 -19.70
CA ASN A 966 25.21 -28.02 -18.65
C ASN A 966 25.35 -26.91 -17.59
N THR A 967 26.58 -26.54 -17.21
CA THR A 967 26.81 -25.42 -16.28
C THR A 967 26.29 -24.10 -16.85
N ILE A 968 26.54 -23.81 -18.13
CA ILE A 968 26.14 -22.53 -18.75
C ILE A 968 24.66 -22.51 -19.13
N LEU A 969 24.14 -23.59 -19.72
CA LEU A 969 22.77 -23.66 -20.25
C LEU A 969 21.75 -24.19 -19.24
N LYS A 970 22.17 -24.67 -18.06
CA LYS A 970 21.31 -25.24 -17.00
C LYS A 970 20.26 -26.16 -17.61
N LEU A 971 20.76 -27.27 -18.17
CA LEU A 971 19.96 -28.23 -18.91
C LEU A 971 19.19 -29.13 -17.96
N SER A 972 18.08 -29.69 -18.41
CA SER A 972 17.39 -30.74 -17.67
C SER A 972 18.27 -32.01 -17.57
N PRO A 973 18.01 -32.91 -16.60
CA PRO A 973 18.70 -34.21 -16.56
C PRO A 973 18.53 -35.00 -17.86
N GLU A 974 17.35 -34.96 -18.48
CA GLU A 974 17.08 -35.61 -19.76
C GLU A 974 17.84 -34.98 -20.93
N GLU A 975 17.90 -33.65 -21.00
CA GLU A 975 18.66 -32.91 -22.02
C GLU A 975 20.16 -33.21 -21.89
N THR A 976 20.66 -33.22 -20.66
CA THR A 976 22.06 -33.60 -20.36
C THR A 976 22.33 -35.04 -20.77
N GLN A 977 21.42 -35.97 -20.50
CA GLN A 977 21.55 -37.38 -20.90
C GLN A 977 21.49 -37.54 -22.42
N LYS A 978 20.59 -36.83 -23.13
CA LYS A 978 20.53 -36.78 -24.60
C LYS A 978 21.86 -36.26 -25.17
N LEU A 979 22.37 -35.14 -24.67
CA LEU A 979 23.68 -34.60 -25.07
C LEU A 979 24.83 -35.58 -24.79
N GLN A 980 24.81 -36.28 -23.67
CA GLN A 980 25.86 -37.23 -23.30
C GLN A 980 25.82 -38.50 -24.16
N ASN A 981 24.64 -38.99 -24.54
CA ASN A 981 24.47 -40.09 -25.50
C ASN A 981 25.01 -39.70 -26.88
N VAL A 982 24.67 -38.50 -27.35
CA VAL A 982 25.15 -38.01 -28.65
C VAL A 982 26.66 -37.71 -28.63
N ALA A 983 27.21 -37.21 -27.52
CA ALA A 983 28.65 -37.03 -27.33
C ALA A 983 29.43 -38.35 -27.37
N LYS A 984 28.85 -39.42 -26.80
CA LYS A 984 29.39 -40.79 -26.85
C LYS A 984 29.13 -41.52 -28.18
N GLY A 985 28.33 -40.93 -29.08
CA GLY A 985 27.92 -41.57 -30.34
C GLY A 985 26.97 -42.77 -30.16
N SER A 986 26.31 -42.90 -29.01
CA SER A 986 25.46 -44.04 -28.65
C SER A 986 23.96 -43.78 -28.85
N ASP A 987 23.60 -42.88 -29.77
CA ASP A 987 22.20 -42.60 -30.10
C ASP A 987 21.64 -43.73 -30.99
N PRO A 988 20.64 -44.50 -30.54
CA PRO A 988 20.09 -45.63 -31.29
C PRO A 988 19.44 -45.23 -32.62
N SER A 989 19.20 -43.94 -32.85
CA SER A 989 18.58 -43.42 -34.09
C SER A 989 19.58 -43.12 -35.21
N GLY A 990 20.89 -43.16 -34.94
CA GLY A 990 21.94 -42.84 -35.92
C GLY A 990 21.92 -41.41 -36.45
N ARG A 991 21.11 -40.51 -35.85
CA ARG A 991 20.96 -39.13 -36.31
C ARG A 991 22.14 -38.29 -35.80
N SER A 992 22.91 -37.74 -36.74
CA SER A 992 23.85 -36.66 -36.42
C SER A 992 23.10 -35.44 -35.85
N TRP A 993 23.83 -34.52 -35.21
CA TRP A 993 23.28 -33.33 -34.53
C TRP A 993 22.24 -32.53 -35.32
N THR A 994 22.35 -32.54 -36.64
CA THR A 994 21.40 -31.93 -37.57
C THR A 994 19.97 -32.49 -37.44
N GLY A 995 19.78 -33.72 -36.95
CA GLY A 995 18.46 -34.32 -36.75
C GLY A 995 17.71 -33.86 -35.49
N LEU A 996 18.36 -33.14 -34.58
CA LEU A 996 17.77 -32.60 -33.34
C LEU A 996 17.39 -31.11 -33.44
N LEU A 997 17.92 -30.40 -34.44
CA LEU A 997 17.69 -28.96 -34.66
C LEU A 997 16.46 -28.64 -35.53
N TRP A 998 15.78 -29.66 -36.06
CA TRP A 998 14.67 -29.54 -37.00
C TRP A 998 13.45 -30.39 -36.56
N SER A 999 13.18 -30.39 -35.25
CA SER A 999 12.01 -31.01 -34.62
C SER A 999 11.35 -30.05 -33.63
#